data_AF-A0A951RAB4-F1
#
_entry.id   AF-A0A951RAB4-F1
#
_cell.length_a   1.000
_cell.length_b   1.000
_cell.length_c   1.000
_cell.angle_alpha   90.00
_cell.angle_beta   90.00
_cell.angle_gamma   90.00
#
_symmetry.space_group_name_H-M   'P 1'
#
loop_
_entity.id
_entity.type
_entity.pdbx_description
1 polymer ?
#
loop_
_entity_poly.entity_id
_entity_poly.type
_entity_poly.pdbx_seq_one_letter_code
_entity_poly.pdbx_strand_id
1 'polypeptide(L)'
;MKHFFTSKFLLLTISLLFTLTAFSESHLRVKVNLDGRDLKEIAQLGIPVESGSFKPGVFFIAEYSEKELELLSQAGFLYEILIHDMSSYYLDRNKNFDRDELNRQLRTGKSSDQYQTPENFMLGSMGGFHTYDELLDDLDAMHTLFPNLISQKQPIGETLTIENRPVYWVRISNNPNETQDKPRVLYTALTHAREPASMQQMLFQMWYLLENYDSDPEIKYLVDNVEMYFVPAVNPDGYIFCETTNPNGGSMHRKNKRINSDGSIGVDLNRNFGYQWGYDNSGSSPNPSAQTYRGTGPFSEPETQLVKELAETFNFSLALNNHTYSDLLIYPWGYSSNLTPDGDIFIEYAKIMTRENNYIYGTCYETLNYFANGGSDDWFYGEQVTKDKVFAFTPEAGKPSDGFWPAMNRIEEICAGHTHMNLSLARLALAYAEVEDLTDIFISESSAEFEFRITNYGQLSTSGYTVSIIPLNYSITGVGDPIQFENMEVLQSETASISLELYPELNSGAEIKFILSLDNGDFAWNDTITKFYGQPEVIFFDPCDNLNNWTTSTWGVSNSVYYSAPGSIADSPGSNYPNNANTHITLSQPFNFTDVAIAWAEFQTRYNIELNWDYVQFMYSVDGQQNWIPLEGNYTQTGGSNQDTGKPLYHGAQNSWVQEFVDLSHLVGQEEVWFRFRLYSDGYINKEGFYFDDFTIKSLLVTPGFLFLPPESFSFYQHQDLEINFSDYITWNPDPESFQISWEGNENLTIEKDGTTIIRIQNTDVFWIGEESIVFTITDGDLEFSEVIVISAEPVPAPVVSGQEDITISQGSSFYFQPWYLHVEDLFFNYPEEFEITLFEGDDYTIVLSNIIQPSSDFHGTILLPVSVNNGFVDSDIYNMEIMVTPETAVEELENDITRIYYNKFSEELIINFSQRFSNESFLVTINDITGRVLSRQSVTGSKEVRYNMQAYHKGVYIVTLSGAENFSEKIVVH
;
A
#
# COMPACT_ATOMS: atom_id res chain seq x y z
N MET A 1 -72.23 34.62 57.06
CA MET A 1 -72.80 33.53 56.23
C MET A 1 -71.75 33.17 55.18
N LYS A 2 -71.16 31.96 55.30
CA LYS A 2 -70.41 31.12 54.31
C LYS A 2 -69.12 31.73 53.66
N HIS A 3 -67.89 31.39 54.09
CA HIS A 3 -67.02 30.19 53.94
C HIS A 3 -65.88 30.41 52.90
N PHE A 4 -64.60 30.52 53.32
CA PHE A 4 -63.46 29.56 53.19
C PHE A 4 -62.97 29.31 51.73
N PHE A 5 -61.71 29.28 51.27
CA PHE A 5 -60.31 29.43 51.75
C PHE A 5 -59.36 29.24 50.50
N THR A 6 -58.08 29.70 50.55
CA THR A 6 -56.87 29.27 49.75
C THR A 6 -56.84 29.51 48.22
N SER A 7 -55.72 29.73 47.48
CA SER A 7 -54.27 29.61 47.68
C SER A 7 -53.49 30.18 46.45
N LYS A 8 -52.33 30.81 46.71
CA LYS A 8 -51.06 30.91 45.92
C LYS A 8 -50.96 31.63 44.55
N PHE A 9 -49.94 32.50 44.53
CA PHE A 9 -49.22 33.15 43.44
C PHE A 9 -48.61 32.20 42.39
N LEU A 10 -48.61 32.59 41.12
CA LEU A 10 -47.51 32.32 40.18
C LEU A 10 -47.48 33.42 39.09
N LEU A 11 -46.38 34.19 39.03
CA LEU A 11 -46.06 35.09 37.93
C LEU A 11 -45.71 34.25 36.70
N LEU A 12 -46.34 34.52 35.56
CA LEU A 12 -46.02 33.93 34.27
C LEU A 12 -45.03 34.85 33.54
N THR A 13 -43.73 34.55 33.60
CA THR A 13 -42.73 35.06 32.67
C THR A 13 -42.81 34.26 31.38
N ILE A 14 -43.25 34.90 30.28
CA ILE A 14 -43.23 34.33 28.93
C ILE A 14 -41.80 34.49 28.41
N SER A 15 -41.01 33.42 28.51
CA SER A 15 -39.77 33.23 27.75
C SER A 15 -40.14 32.62 26.40
N LEU A 16 -40.05 33.43 25.35
CA LEU A 16 -40.16 32.99 23.96
C LEU A 16 -38.88 32.21 23.61
N LEU A 17 -38.91 30.88 23.73
CA LEU A 17 -37.93 30.02 23.08
C LEU A 17 -38.25 29.99 21.59
N PHE A 18 -37.50 30.74 20.79
CA PHE A 18 -37.37 30.44 19.37
C PHE A 18 -36.48 29.20 19.26
N THR A 19 -37.09 28.03 19.11
CA THR A 19 -36.41 26.88 18.50
C THR A 19 -36.22 27.22 17.03
N LEU A 20 -35.04 27.72 16.67
CA LEU A 20 -34.56 27.69 15.28
C LEU A 20 -34.33 26.21 14.96
N THR A 21 -35.36 25.55 14.44
CA THR A 21 -35.15 24.36 13.61
C THR A 21 -34.43 24.86 12.37
N ALA A 22 -33.10 24.70 12.33
CA ALA A 22 -32.36 24.83 11.08
C ALA A 22 -32.93 23.77 10.14
N PHE A 23 -33.67 24.21 9.11
CA PHE A 23 -34.00 23.33 8.00
C PHE A 23 -32.66 22.98 7.34
N SER A 24 -32.26 21.71 7.41
CA SER A 24 -31.16 21.20 6.61
C SER A 24 -31.49 21.45 5.14
N GLU A 25 -30.57 22.07 4.40
CA GLU A 25 -30.70 22.25 2.96
C GLU A 25 -30.75 20.86 2.29
N SER A 26 -31.85 20.56 1.59
CA SER A 26 -31.99 19.30 0.87
C SER A 26 -31.06 19.29 -0.34
N HIS A 27 -30.32 18.20 -0.52
CA HIS A 27 -29.46 17.98 -1.68
C HIS A 27 -30.01 16.84 -2.52
N LEU A 28 -29.97 17.03 -3.84
CA LEU A 28 -30.59 16.16 -4.84
C LEU A 28 -29.51 15.65 -5.80
N ARG A 29 -29.58 14.37 -6.18
CA ARG A 29 -28.79 13.89 -7.34
C ARG A 29 -29.57 14.18 -8.61
N VAL A 30 -28.94 14.90 -9.52
CA VAL A 30 -29.60 15.43 -10.72
C VAL A 30 -28.75 15.15 -11.94
N LYS A 31 -29.40 14.69 -13.01
CA LYS A 31 -28.84 14.56 -14.35
C LYS A 31 -29.15 15.83 -15.13
N VAL A 32 -28.15 16.67 -15.33
CA VAL A 32 -28.19 17.85 -16.19
C VAL A 32 -27.94 17.41 -17.63
N ASN A 33 -28.82 17.79 -18.55
CA ASN A 33 -28.60 17.61 -19.97
C ASN A 33 -27.72 18.75 -20.50
N LEU A 34 -26.60 18.40 -21.11
CA LEU A 34 -25.66 19.37 -21.65
C LEU A 34 -26.05 19.83 -23.06
N ASP A 35 -26.74 19.03 -23.86
CA ASP A 35 -27.16 19.37 -25.24
C ASP A 35 -26.04 20.03 -26.10
N GLY A 36 -24.81 19.51 -26.00
CA GLY A 36 -23.61 20.01 -26.69
C GLY A 36 -22.90 21.18 -25.99
N ARG A 37 -23.37 21.63 -24.82
CA ARG A 37 -22.72 22.67 -24.00
C ARG A 37 -21.55 22.11 -23.19
N ASP A 38 -20.63 23.00 -22.84
CA ASP A 38 -19.45 22.68 -22.05
C ASP A 38 -19.75 22.73 -20.54
N LEU A 39 -19.16 21.82 -19.75
CA LEU A 39 -19.25 21.82 -18.29
C LEU A 39 -18.78 23.14 -17.66
N LYS A 40 -17.86 23.85 -18.33
CA LYS A 40 -17.40 25.18 -17.93
C LYS A 40 -18.54 26.18 -17.77
N GLU A 41 -19.64 26.04 -18.52
CA GLU A 41 -20.80 26.91 -18.38
C GLU A 41 -21.54 26.69 -17.06
N ILE A 42 -21.54 25.46 -16.52
CA ILE A 42 -22.06 25.16 -15.18
C ILE A 42 -21.10 25.72 -14.11
N ALA A 43 -19.80 25.49 -14.27
CA ALA A 43 -18.78 25.99 -13.34
C ALA A 43 -18.82 27.52 -13.18
N GLN A 44 -19.09 28.26 -14.26
CA GLN A 44 -19.23 29.73 -14.25
C GLN A 44 -20.42 30.24 -13.42
N LEU A 45 -21.39 29.38 -13.09
CA LEU A 45 -22.49 29.69 -12.18
C LEU A 45 -22.05 29.62 -10.70
N GLY A 46 -20.81 29.21 -10.43
CA GLY A 46 -20.31 28.94 -9.08
C GLY A 46 -20.75 27.59 -8.53
N ILE A 47 -21.15 26.67 -9.42
CA ILE A 47 -21.56 25.31 -9.10
C ILE A 47 -20.35 24.37 -9.21
N PRO A 48 -20.09 23.52 -8.21
CA PRO A 48 -19.06 22.48 -8.28
C PRO A 48 -19.28 21.53 -9.46
N VAL A 49 -18.22 21.20 -10.18
CA VAL A 49 -18.24 20.20 -11.27
C VAL A 49 -17.13 19.14 -11.10
N GLU A 50 -16.41 19.20 -9.98
CA GLU A 50 -15.31 18.30 -9.64
C GLU A 50 -15.74 16.89 -9.25
N SER A 51 -16.98 16.70 -8.82
CA SER A 51 -17.47 15.41 -8.33
C SER A 51 -18.76 15.06 -9.06
N GLY A 52 -18.71 14.05 -9.93
CA GLY A 52 -19.89 13.59 -10.66
C GLY A 52 -19.56 12.70 -11.86
N SER A 53 -20.59 12.09 -12.42
CA SER A 53 -20.47 11.31 -13.66
C SER A 53 -20.88 12.16 -14.85
N PHE A 54 -20.01 12.28 -15.85
CA PHE A 54 -20.32 13.05 -17.05
C PHE A 54 -20.05 12.27 -18.33
N LYS A 55 -20.77 12.65 -19.37
CA LYS A 55 -20.43 12.32 -20.76
C LYS A 55 -20.31 13.64 -21.52
N PRO A 56 -19.12 14.00 -22.06
CA PRO A 56 -18.88 15.30 -22.69
C PRO A 56 -19.96 15.69 -23.69
N GLY A 57 -20.56 16.87 -23.52
CA GLY A 57 -21.61 17.39 -24.39
C GLY A 57 -22.95 16.64 -24.33
N VAL A 58 -23.08 15.59 -23.52
CA VAL A 58 -24.32 14.81 -23.38
C VAL A 58 -24.99 15.06 -22.02
N PHE A 59 -24.34 14.72 -20.92
CA PHE A 59 -24.93 14.92 -19.58
C PHE A 59 -23.88 15.13 -18.49
N PHE A 60 -24.33 15.65 -17.35
CA PHE A 60 -23.60 15.67 -16.09
C PHE A 60 -24.51 15.27 -14.92
N ILE A 61 -24.10 14.28 -14.14
CA ILE A 61 -24.81 13.78 -12.97
C ILE A 61 -23.99 14.13 -11.74
N ALA A 62 -24.56 14.97 -10.86
CA ALA A 62 -23.94 15.35 -9.60
C ALA A 62 -24.99 15.67 -8.54
N GLU A 63 -24.54 15.98 -7.33
CA GLU A 63 -25.37 16.42 -6.22
C GLU A 63 -25.48 17.96 -6.18
N TYR A 64 -26.71 18.47 -6.10
CA TYR A 64 -27.01 19.89 -6.08
C TYR A 64 -27.95 20.25 -4.94
N SER A 65 -27.72 21.40 -4.33
CA SER A 65 -28.71 22.10 -3.52
C SER A 65 -29.87 22.63 -4.37
N GLU A 66 -31.02 22.93 -3.73
CA GLU A 66 -32.15 23.57 -4.42
C GLU A 66 -31.74 24.90 -5.08
N LYS A 67 -30.85 25.67 -4.44
CA LYS A 67 -30.34 26.94 -4.96
C LYS A 67 -29.49 26.76 -6.22
N GLU A 68 -28.69 25.71 -6.30
CA GLU A 68 -27.90 25.40 -7.50
C GLU A 68 -28.79 24.95 -8.66
N LEU A 69 -29.88 24.21 -8.38
CA LEU A 69 -30.89 23.89 -9.40
C LEU A 69 -31.62 25.12 -9.94
N GLU A 70 -31.88 26.12 -9.09
CA GLU A 70 -32.40 27.41 -9.54
C GLU A 70 -31.42 28.11 -10.49
N LEU A 71 -30.11 28.10 -10.18
CA LEU A 71 -29.08 28.67 -11.05
C LEU A 71 -29.00 27.94 -12.39
N LEU A 72 -29.01 26.60 -12.39
CA LEU A 72 -29.05 25.78 -13.62
C LEU A 72 -30.29 26.09 -14.47
N SER A 73 -31.46 26.17 -13.85
CA SER A 73 -32.72 26.52 -14.53
C SER A 73 -32.65 27.90 -15.17
N GLN A 74 -32.14 28.90 -14.43
CA GLN A 74 -32.00 30.27 -14.92
C GLN A 74 -30.99 30.38 -16.06
N ALA A 75 -29.96 29.54 -16.06
CA ALA A 75 -28.97 29.40 -17.13
C ALA A 75 -29.45 28.53 -18.32
N GLY A 76 -30.71 28.07 -18.29
CA GLY A 76 -31.36 27.36 -19.39
C GLY A 76 -30.98 25.89 -19.52
N PHE A 77 -30.38 25.27 -18.50
CA PHE A 77 -30.13 23.84 -18.50
C PHE A 77 -31.41 23.06 -18.20
N LEU A 78 -31.65 22.00 -18.98
CA LEU A 78 -32.68 21.02 -18.68
C LEU A 78 -32.09 19.94 -17.77
N TYR A 79 -32.88 19.43 -16.83
CA TYR A 79 -32.40 18.39 -15.93
C TYR A 79 -33.50 17.44 -15.47
N GLU A 80 -33.07 16.28 -15.00
CA GLU A 80 -33.89 15.23 -14.39
C GLU A 80 -33.39 14.98 -12.96
N ILE A 81 -34.29 15.01 -11.98
CA ILE A 81 -33.97 14.65 -10.60
C ILE A 81 -33.99 13.12 -10.48
N LEU A 82 -32.86 12.53 -10.12
CA LEU A 82 -32.70 11.08 -9.94
C LEU A 82 -32.95 10.67 -8.48
N ILE A 83 -32.50 11.49 -7.53
CA ILE A 83 -32.66 11.26 -6.09
C ILE A 83 -33.06 12.58 -5.43
N HIS A 84 -34.17 12.57 -4.69
CA HIS A 84 -34.75 13.78 -4.08
C HIS A 84 -34.17 14.18 -2.72
N ASP A 85 -33.52 13.24 -2.03
CA ASP A 85 -32.92 13.44 -0.72
C ASP A 85 -31.69 12.54 -0.59
N MET A 86 -30.52 13.14 -0.78
CA MET A 86 -29.24 12.43 -0.72
C MET A 86 -28.93 11.91 0.69
N SER A 87 -29.21 12.69 1.73
CA SER A 87 -28.95 12.27 3.11
C SER A 87 -29.77 11.02 3.47
N SER A 88 -31.07 11.01 3.14
CA SER A 88 -31.90 9.82 3.34
C SER A 88 -31.44 8.64 2.48
N TYR A 89 -31.00 8.87 1.23
CA TYR A 89 -30.47 7.82 0.37
C TYR A 89 -29.19 7.16 0.93
N TYR A 90 -28.27 7.95 1.49
CA TYR A 90 -27.06 7.44 2.16
C TYR A 90 -27.38 6.65 3.44
N LEU A 91 -28.38 7.08 4.21
CA LEU A 91 -28.84 6.32 5.37
C LEU A 91 -29.51 5.00 4.97
N ASP A 92 -30.35 5.05 3.94
CA ASP A 92 -31.18 3.92 3.51
C ASP A 92 -30.37 2.75 2.96
N ARG A 93 -29.28 3.02 2.22
CA ARG A 93 -28.39 1.96 1.70
C ARG A 93 -27.70 1.17 2.82
N ASN A 94 -27.53 1.79 3.99
CA ASN A 94 -26.81 1.21 5.13
C ASN A 94 -27.70 0.40 6.07
N LYS A 95 -29.04 0.43 5.91
CA LYS A 95 -30.01 -0.22 6.82
C LYS A 95 -29.84 -1.73 6.98
N ASN A 96 -29.24 -2.40 6.00
CA ASN A 96 -29.11 -3.86 5.97
C ASN A 96 -27.72 -4.35 6.40
N PHE A 97 -26.82 -3.45 6.80
CA PHE A 97 -25.49 -3.81 7.26
C PHE A 97 -25.41 -3.74 8.78
N ASP A 98 -24.79 -4.76 9.36
CA ASP A 98 -24.37 -4.77 10.75
C ASP A 98 -22.87 -4.44 10.79
N ARG A 99 -22.52 -3.30 11.38
CA ARG A 99 -21.15 -2.78 11.42
C ARG A 99 -20.20 -3.75 12.13
N ASP A 100 -20.64 -4.35 13.24
CA ASP A 100 -19.78 -5.22 14.04
C ASP A 100 -19.57 -6.57 13.33
N GLU A 101 -20.56 -7.04 12.58
CA GLU A 101 -20.41 -8.20 11.68
C GLU A 101 -19.46 -7.90 10.52
N LEU A 102 -19.58 -6.75 9.86
CA LEU A 102 -18.63 -6.35 8.82
C LEU A 102 -17.20 -6.29 9.38
N ASN A 103 -16.99 -5.61 10.51
CA ASN A 103 -15.67 -5.55 11.17
C ASN A 103 -15.09 -6.94 11.50
N ARG A 104 -15.93 -7.94 11.81
CA ARG A 104 -15.48 -9.33 11.98
C ARG A 104 -15.07 -9.97 10.66
N GLN A 105 -15.82 -9.74 9.59
CA GLN A 105 -15.58 -10.32 8.27
C GLN A 105 -14.28 -9.79 7.64
N LEU A 106 -14.01 -8.50 7.76
CA LEU A 106 -12.79 -7.86 7.22
C LEU A 106 -11.50 -8.52 7.75
N ARG A 107 -11.52 -9.17 8.91
CA ARG A 107 -10.36 -9.83 9.53
C ARG A 107 -10.09 -11.25 9.03
N THR A 108 -10.93 -11.80 8.15
CA THR A 108 -10.90 -13.23 7.81
C THR A 108 -10.13 -13.57 6.53
N GLY A 109 -9.54 -12.57 5.86
CA GLY A 109 -8.68 -12.76 4.69
C GLY A 109 -8.21 -11.42 4.09
N LYS A 110 -7.46 -11.50 2.99
CA LYS A 110 -7.06 -10.33 2.19
C LYS A 110 -8.27 -9.70 1.49
N SER A 111 -8.19 -8.40 1.28
CA SER A 111 -9.17 -7.67 0.47
C SER A 111 -9.14 -8.15 -0.99
N SER A 112 -10.11 -7.71 -1.79
CA SER A 112 -10.10 -7.96 -3.25
C SER A 112 -8.84 -7.45 -3.93
N ASP A 113 -8.23 -6.41 -3.37
CA ASP A 113 -7.02 -5.75 -3.87
C ASP A 113 -5.74 -6.36 -3.26
N GLN A 114 -5.81 -7.56 -2.68
CA GLN A 114 -4.69 -8.35 -2.14
C GLN A 114 -3.99 -7.78 -0.90
N TYR A 115 -4.44 -6.65 -0.37
CA TYR A 115 -3.97 -6.09 0.90
C TYR A 115 -4.75 -6.69 2.07
N GLN A 116 -4.04 -7.12 3.12
CA GLN A 116 -4.68 -7.58 4.35
C GLN A 116 -5.25 -6.38 5.10
N THR A 117 -6.54 -6.40 5.46
CA THR A 117 -7.10 -5.37 6.34
C THR A 117 -6.33 -5.39 7.68
N PRO A 118 -5.81 -4.25 8.16
CA PRO A 118 -5.12 -4.18 9.45
C PRO A 118 -6.02 -4.64 10.62
N GLU A 119 -5.43 -5.29 11.61
CA GLU A 119 -6.12 -5.84 12.77
C GLU A 119 -6.80 -4.76 13.62
N ASN A 120 -6.19 -3.58 13.75
CA ASN A 120 -6.76 -2.48 14.52
C ASN A 120 -7.66 -1.55 13.70
N PHE A 121 -7.70 -1.70 12.37
CA PHE A 121 -8.62 -0.94 11.53
C PHE A 121 -10.07 -1.38 11.75
N MET A 122 -10.98 -0.41 11.91
CA MET A 122 -12.40 -0.64 12.07
C MET A 122 -13.24 0.37 11.29
N LEU A 123 -14.46 -0.02 10.93
CA LEU A 123 -15.48 0.92 10.48
C LEU A 123 -15.95 1.79 11.66
N GLY A 124 -16.02 3.11 11.45
CA GLY A 124 -16.44 4.07 12.45
C GLY A 124 -17.96 4.17 12.65
N SER A 125 -18.40 4.98 13.62
CA SER A 125 -19.81 5.06 14.01
C SER A 125 -20.68 5.94 13.10
N MET A 126 -20.09 6.83 12.30
CA MET A 126 -20.84 7.74 11.42
C MET A 126 -21.06 7.12 10.03
N GLY A 127 -21.99 6.18 9.95
CA GLY A 127 -22.33 5.51 8.69
C GLY A 127 -21.22 4.61 8.14
N GLY A 128 -20.33 4.15 9.02
CA GLY A 128 -19.13 3.36 8.68
C GLY A 128 -17.82 4.15 8.71
N PHE A 129 -17.89 5.48 8.80
CA PHE A 129 -16.72 6.36 8.88
C PHE A 129 -16.47 6.81 10.32
N HIS A 130 -15.21 7.07 10.66
CA HIS A 130 -14.85 7.61 11.98
C HIS A 130 -15.42 9.01 12.18
N THR A 131 -16.02 9.26 13.34
CA THR A 131 -16.20 10.63 13.85
C THR A 131 -14.85 11.28 14.14
N TYR A 132 -14.81 12.60 14.33
CA TYR A 132 -13.59 13.31 14.67
C TYR A 132 -12.98 12.82 15.98
N ASP A 133 -13.80 12.50 16.98
CA ASP A 133 -13.31 11.95 18.25
C ASP A 133 -12.74 10.54 18.04
N GLU A 134 -13.42 9.67 17.30
CA GLU A 134 -12.90 8.32 16.97
C GLU A 134 -11.59 8.41 16.17
N LEU A 135 -11.46 9.37 15.25
CA LEU A 135 -10.21 9.65 14.54
C LEU A 135 -9.07 10.01 15.51
N LEU A 136 -9.31 10.91 16.46
CA LEU A 136 -8.29 11.32 17.43
C LEU A 136 -7.90 10.18 18.38
N ASP A 137 -8.87 9.36 18.76
CA ASP A 137 -8.66 8.16 19.58
C ASP A 137 -7.80 7.12 18.83
N ASP A 138 -8.01 6.94 17.52
CA ASP A 138 -7.18 6.07 16.67
C ASP A 138 -5.73 6.56 16.62
N LEU A 139 -5.49 7.86 16.46
CA LEU A 139 -4.13 8.42 16.48
C LEU A 139 -3.43 8.19 17.82
N ASP A 140 -4.16 8.31 18.94
CA ASP A 140 -3.61 8.03 20.27
C ASP A 140 -3.36 6.52 20.48
N ALA A 141 -4.22 5.66 19.94
CA ALA A 141 -4.06 4.22 19.98
C ALA A 141 -2.82 3.78 19.18
N MET A 142 -2.64 4.30 17.96
CA MET A 142 -1.47 4.04 17.13
C MET A 142 -0.17 4.42 17.86
N HIS A 143 -0.12 5.61 18.48
CA HIS A 143 1.05 6.02 19.26
C HIS A 143 1.26 5.17 20.52
N THR A 144 0.20 4.73 21.17
CA THR A 144 0.29 3.85 22.34
C THR A 144 0.83 2.47 21.99
N LEU A 145 0.42 1.92 20.85
CA LEU A 145 0.81 0.59 20.40
C LEU A 145 2.20 0.59 19.72
N PHE A 146 2.53 1.66 18.99
CA PHE A 146 3.73 1.77 18.19
C PHE A 146 4.53 3.07 18.49
N PRO A 147 4.89 3.35 19.75
CA PRO A 147 5.48 4.64 20.15
C PRO A 147 6.83 4.96 19.48
N ASN A 148 7.51 3.92 18.97
CA ASN A 148 8.78 4.03 18.26
C ASN A 148 8.63 4.19 16.74
N LEU A 149 7.41 4.09 16.20
CA LEU A 149 7.14 4.16 14.76
C LEU A 149 6.21 5.30 14.38
N ILE A 150 5.40 5.80 15.31
CA ILE A 150 4.54 6.99 15.10
C ILE A 150 4.69 8.01 16.23
N SER A 151 4.72 9.28 15.87
CA SER A 151 4.79 10.39 16.82
C SER A 151 3.46 10.54 17.56
N GLN A 152 3.49 11.11 18.76
CA GLN A 152 2.27 11.63 19.35
C GLN A 152 1.69 12.71 18.42
N LYS A 153 0.36 12.77 18.24
CA LYS A 153 -0.29 13.82 17.44
C LYS A 153 0.11 15.21 17.94
N GLN A 154 0.55 16.08 17.03
CA GLN A 154 0.97 17.45 17.32
C GLN A 154 0.10 18.45 16.56
N PRO A 155 -0.24 19.61 17.15
CA PRO A 155 -0.82 20.70 16.36
C PRO A 155 0.20 21.16 15.30
N ILE A 156 -0.27 21.51 14.11
CA ILE A 156 0.60 22.03 13.04
C ILE A 156 1.31 23.33 13.47
N GLY A 157 0.60 24.21 14.19
CA GLY A 157 1.12 25.48 14.67
C GLY A 157 0.21 26.11 15.73
N GLU A 158 0.49 27.35 16.11
CA GLU A 158 -0.29 28.08 17.13
C GLU A 158 -1.64 28.61 16.59
N THR A 159 -1.80 28.70 15.27
CA THR A 159 -3.05 29.14 14.63
C THR A 159 -4.15 28.11 14.87
N LEU A 160 -5.35 28.57 15.22
CA LEU A 160 -6.53 27.72 15.39
C LEU A 160 -7.54 27.95 14.26
N THR A 161 -8.36 26.94 13.98
CA THR A 161 -9.49 27.03 13.04
C THR A 161 -10.50 28.10 13.45
N ILE A 162 -11.49 28.36 12.59
CA ILE A 162 -12.54 29.36 12.83
C ILE A 162 -13.27 29.14 14.16
N GLU A 163 -13.49 27.88 14.55
CA GLU A 163 -14.15 27.50 15.80
C GLU A 163 -13.15 27.17 16.94
N ASN A 164 -11.89 27.60 16.80
CA ASN A 164 -10.81 27.48 17.78
C ASN A 164 -10.33 26.05 18.03
N ARG A 165 -10.21 25.23 16.98
CA ARG A 165 -9.62 23.89 17.07
C ARG A 165 -8.20 23.88 16.50
N PRO A 166 -7.28 23.09 17.06
CA PRO A 166 -6.02 22.78 16.40
C PRO A 166 -6.27 21.85 15.20
N VAL A 167 -5.40 21.94 14.19
CA VAL A 167 -5.27 20.93 13.14
C VAL A 167 -4.06 20.08 13.50
N TYR A 168 -4.24 18.75 13.55
CA TYR A 168 -3.21 17.83 14.00
C TYR A 168 -2.49 17.15 12.83
N TRP A 169 -1.21 16.85 13.05
CA TRP A 169 -0.43 15.95 12.23
C TRP A 169 0.23 14.87 13.10
N VAL A 170 0.59 13.77 12.46
CA VAL A 170 1.48 12.73 13.01
C VAL A 170 2.53 12.38 11.97
N ARG A 171 3.67 11.85 12.42
CA ARG A 171 4.71 11.31 11.54
C ARG A 171 4.94 9.84 11.82
N ILE A 172 5.01 9.05 10.76
CA ILE A 172 5.45 7.65 10.80
C ILE A 172 6.88 7.59 10.24
N SER A 173 7.80 7.06 11.04
CA SER A 173 9.21 6.76 10.69
C SER A 173 9.84 5.94 11.82
N ASN A 174 11.02 5.35 11.62
CA ASN A 174 11.70 4.55 12.66
C ASN A 174 12.23 5.34 13.88
N ASN A 175 12.27 6.68 13.80
CA ASN A 175 12.48 7.55 14.95
C ASN A 175 11.57 8.78 14.85
N PRO A 176 10.27 8.60 15.14
CA PRO A 176 9.23 9.56 14.78
C PRO A 176 9.20 10.79 15.70
N ASN A 177 10.06 10.85 16.73
CA ASN A 177 10.14 11.97 17.67
C ASN A 177 11.33 12.90 17.38
N GLU A 178 12.21 12.56 16.43
CA GLU A 178 13.38 13.36 16.06
C GLU A 178 13.38 13.67 14.57
N THR A 179 13.91 14.82 14.15
CA THR A 179 14.07 15.12 12.72
C THR A 179 15.27 14.37 12.19
N GLN A 180 15.06 13.55 11.15
CA GLN A 180 16.08 12.76 10.49
C GLN A 180 16.41 13.36 9.12
N ASP A 181 17.63 13.11 8.64
CA ASP A 181 18.06 13.47 7.28
C ASP A 181 17.51 12.46 6.28
N LYS A 182 16.18 12.52 6.07
CA LYS A 182 15.41 11.62 5.22
C LYS A 182 14.47 12.41 4.31
N PRO A 183 14.11 11.87 3.14
CA PRO A 183 13.00 12.39 2.36
C PRO A 183 11.70 12.44 3.17
N ARG A 184 10.89 13.46 2.89
CA ARG A 184 9.60 13.69 3.56
C ARG A 184 8.48 13.72 2.55
N VAL A 185 7.42 12.99 2.84
CA VAL A 185 6.19 12.99 2.04
C VAL A 185 4.98 13.36 2.90
N LEU A 186 3.97 13.94 2.27
CA LEU A 186 2.78 14.46 2.95
C LEU A 186 1.50 13.79 2.45
N TYR A 187 0.64 13.37 3.38
CA TYR A 187 -0.71 12.89 3.11
C TYR A 187 -1.70 13.79 3.84
N THR A 188 -2.64 14.41 3.11
CA THR A 188 -3.72 15.21 3.71
C THR A 188 -5.09 14.64 3.35
N ALA A 189 -6.09 14.87 4.20
CA ALA A 189 -7.47 14.44 4.00
C ALA A 189 -8.45 15.43 4.64
N LEU A 190 -9.73 15.28 4.26
CA LEU A 190 -10.83 16.13 4.74
C LEU A 190 -10.54 17.63 4.59
N THR A 191 -9.92 18.02 3.48
CA THR A 191 -9.95 19.43 3.04
C THR A 191 -11.39 19.86 2.76
N HIS A 192 -12.23 18.94 2.26
CA HIS A 192 -13.68 19.08 2.22
C HIS A 192 -14.36 18.16 3.24
N ALA A 193 -15.30 18.72 3.99
CA ALA A 193 -15.92 18.05 5.13
C ALA A 193 -16.89 16.89 4.79
N ARG A 194 -17.37 16.81 3.54
CA ARG A 194 -18.31 15.75 3.12
C ARG A 194 -17.61 14.52 2.56
N GLU A 195 -16.28 14.44 2.61
CA GLU A 195 -15.48 13.44 1.90
C GLU A 195 -14.78 12.46 2.88
N PRO A 196 -15.50 11.78 3.79
CA PRO A 196 -14.90 10.99 4.87
C PRO A 196 -14.07 9.79 4.40
N ALA A 197 -14.30 9.28 3.19
CA ALA A 197 -13.47 8.18 2.67
C ALA A 197 -12.01 8.61 2.46
N SER A 198 -11.74 9.91 2.24
CA SER A 198 -10.37 10.45 2.18
C SER A 198 -9.59 10.26 3.49
N MET A 199 -10.26 10.42 4.64
CA MET A 199 -9.68 10.21 5.97
C MET A 199 -9.64 8.72 6.31
N GLN A 200 -10.68 7.97 5.97
CA GLN A 200 -10.75 6.55 6.31
C GLN A 200 -9.65 5.73 5.61
N GLN A 201 -9.38 5.99 4.33
CA GLN A 201 -8.27 5.33 3.62
C GLN A 201 -6.91 5.70 4.19
N MET A 202 -6.77 6.93 4.73
CA MET A 202 -5.54 7.36 5.39
C MET A 202 -5.32 6.61 6.70
N LEU A 203 -6.36 6.42 7.52
CA LEU A 203 -6.27 5.62 8.73
C LEU A 203 -5.93 4.15 8.43
N PHE A 204 -6.51 3.59 7.37
CA PHE A 204 -6.14 2.26 6.89
C PHE A 204 -4.65 2.19 6.57
N GLN A 205 -4.14 3.14 5.78
CA GLN A 205 -2.72 3.19 5.41
C GLN A 205 -1.80 3.27 6.65
N MET A 206 -2.16 4.08 7.63
CA MET A 206 -1.36 4.25 8.84
C MET A 206 -1.32 2.96 9.67
N TRP A 207 -2.46 2.30 9.89
CA TRP A 207 -2.48 0.98 10.54
C TRP A 207 -1.69 -0.06 9.73
N TYR A 208 -1.83 -0.05 8.41
CA TYR A 208 -1.12 -0.98 7.52
C TYR A 208 0.41 -0.84 7.64
N LEU A 209 0.94 0.39 7.65
CA LEU A 209 2.37 0.64 7.85
C LEU A 209 2.86 0.16 9.21
N LEU A 210 2.10 0.44 10.27
CA LEU A 210 2.52 0.15 11.66
C LEU A 210 2.47 -1.34 11.97
N GLU A 211 1.42 -2.03 11.55
CA GLU A 211 1.21 -3.45 11.87
C GLU A 211 2.06 -4.39 11.01
N ASN A 212 2.48 -3.96 9.81
CA ASN A 212 3.31 -4.77 8.92
C ASN A 212 4.80 -4.43 9.00
N TYR A 213 5.21 -3.48 9.85
CA TYR A 213 6.61 -3.03 9.95
C TYR A 213 7.60 -4.17 10.28
N ASP A 214 7.23 -5.11 11.17
CA ASP A 214 8.13 -6.21 11.54
C ASP A 214 8.03 -7.43 10.59
N SER A 215 6.98 -7.51 9.77
CA SER A 215 6.66 -8.70 8.96
C SER A 215 6.86 -8.53 7.46
N ASP A 216 6.80 -7.29 6.97
CA ASP A 216 6.97 -6.96 5.55
C ASP A 216 8.28 -6.16 5.35
N PRO A 217 9.28 -6.76 4.68
CA PRO A 217 10.58 -6.11 4.47
C PRO A 217 10.50 -4.78 3.71
N GLU A 218 9.56 -4.62 2.78
CA GLU A 218 9.42 -3.36 2.04
C GLU A 218 8.80 -2.29 2.95
N ILE A 219 7.78 -2.64 3.75
CA ILE A 219 7.20 -1.70 4.72
C ILE A 219 8.24 -1.25 5.74
N LYS A 220 9.05 -2.18 6.24
CA LYS A 220 10.20 -1.87 7.09
C LYS A 220 11.13 -0.87 6.42
N TYR A 221 11.57 -1.18 5.20
CA TYR A 221 12.46 -0.32 4.41
C TYR A 221 11.88 1.09 4.23
N LEU A 222 10.58 1.22 3.90
CA LEU A 222 9.93 2.52 3.72
C LEU A 222 9.86 3.32 5.02
N VAL A 223 9.47 2.72 6.14
CA VAL A 223 9.41 3.38 7.46
C VAL A 223 10.81 3.75 7.97
N ASP A 224 11.81 2.91 7.67
CA ASP A 224 13.21 3.15 8.03
C ASP A 224 13.84 4.29 7.22
N ASN A 225 13.38 4.55 5.98
CA ASN A 225 14.05 5.49 5.08
C ASN A 225 13.24 6.73 4.69
N VAL A 226 11.94 6.78 4.99
CA VAL A 226 11.07 7.94 4.73
C VAL A 226 10.46 8.48 6.02
N GLU A 227 10.34 9.81 6.10
CA GLU A 227 9.46 10.44 7.09
C GLU A 227 8.08 10.73 6.44
N MET A 228 7.07 9.95 6.80
CA MET A 228 5.71 10.08 6.25
C MET A 228 4.84 10.92 7.19
N TYR A 229 4.38 12.09 6.74
CA TYR A 229 3.54 13.00 7.52
C TYR A 229 2.07 12.87 7.12
N PHE A 230 1.19 12.75 8.11
CA PHE A 230 -0.24 12.57 7.91
C PHE A 230 -1.01 13.71 8.58
N VAL A 231 -1.93 14.34 7.84
CA VAL A 231 -2.92 15.31 8.32
C VAL A 231 -4.32 14.77 8.02
N PRO A 232 -4.90 13.96 8.91
CA PRO A 232 -6.16 13.25 8.62
C PRO A 232 -7.39 14.15 8.52
N ALA A 233 -7.33 15.36 9.10
CA ALA A 233 -8.44 16.31 9.09
C ALA A 233 -7.96 17.76 8.96
N VAL A 234 -7.85 18.25 7.72
CA VAL A 234 -7.54 19.67 7.44
C VAL A 234 -8.71 20.60 7.85
N ASN A 235 -9.96 20.16 7.67
CA ASN A 235 -11.17 20.93 7.99
C ASN A 235 -11.99 20.30 9.15
N PRO A 236 -11.46 20.30 10.40
CA PRO A 236 -12.16 19.68 11.53
C PRO A 236 -13.49 20.39 11.85
N ASP A 237 -13.57 21.71 11.68
CA ASP A 237 -14.80 22.48 11.93
C ASP A 237 -15.94 22.08 10.99
N GLY A 238 -15.64 21.94 9.69
CA GLY A 238 -16.61 21.48 8.71
C GLY A 238 -17.03 20.03 8.96
N TYR A 239 -16.09 19.16 9.32
CA TYR A 239 -16.36 17.74 9.55
C TYR A 239 -17.24 17.50 10.78
N ILE A 240 -16.95 18.15 11.90
CA ILE A 240 -17.80 18.12 13.09
C ILE A 240 -19.18 18.69 12.79
N PHE A 241 -19.29 19.70 11.92
CA PHE A 241 -20.60 20.16 11.48
C PHE A 241 -21.38 19.05 10.76
N CYS A 242 -20.74 18.28 9.87
CA CYS A 242 -21.35 17.09 9.26
C CYS A 242 -21.84 16.07 10.30
N GLU A 243 -21.02 15.78 11.31
CA GLU A 243 -21.38 14.85 12.40
C GLU A 243 -22.60 15.35 13.19
N THR A 244 -22.60 16.63 13.55
CA THR A 244 -23.69 17.20 14.36
C THR A 244 -25.01 17.29 13.60
N THR A 245 -24.98 17.53 12.29
CA THR A 245 -26.22 17.59 11.47
C THR A 245 -26.68 16.22 10.99
N ASN A 246 -25.75 15.30 10.74
CA ASN A 246 -25.99 13.97 10.18
C ASN A 246 -25.18 12.91 10.93
N PRO A 247 -25.51 12.59 12.20
CA PRO A 247 -24.69 11.72 13.05
C PRO A 247 -24.57 10.26 12.56
N ASN A 248 -25.40 9.86 11.60
CA ASN A 248 -25.36 8.53 10.98
C ASN A 248 -24.78 8.59 9.54
N GLY A 249 -24.15 9.70 9.16
CA GLY A 249 -23.60 9.96 7.83
C GLY A 249 -24.58 10.59 6.85
N GLY A 250 -24.05 10.98 5.67
CA GLY A 250 -24.82 11.55 4.56
C GLY A 250 -24.93 13.08 4.55
N SER A 251 -24.08 13.80 5.29
CA SER A 251 -23.99 15.27 5.21
C SER A 251 -23.40 15.73 3.88
N MET A 252 -23.89 16.85 3.35
CA MET A 252 -23.39 17.44 2.11
C MET A 252 -22.58 18.73 2.33
N HIS A 253 -22.28 19.07 3.59
CA HIS A 253 -21.50 20.27 3.91
C HIS A 253 -20.04 20.09 3.48
N ARG A 254 -19.55 21.01 2.62
CA ARG A 254 -18.21 20.94 2.02
C ARG A 254 -17.18 21.84 2.68
N LYS A 255 -17.52 23.13 2.81
CA LYS A 255 -16.61 24.24 3.16
C LYS A 255 -16.18 24.22 4.64
N ASN A 256 -15.30 25.14 5.03
CA ASN A 256 -15.06 25.41 6.45
C ASN A 256 -16.24 26.17 7.10
N LYS A 257 -16.07 26.65 8.34
CA LYS A 257 -17.13 27.30 9.13
C LYS A 257 -17.05 28.83 9.21
N ARG A 258 -16.25 29.50 8.36
CA ARG A 258 -16.17 30.98 8.37
C ARG A 258 -17.56 31.63 8.17
N ILE A 259 -17.93 32.57 9.03
CA ILE A 259 -19.10 33.42 8.79
C ILE A 259 -18.66 34.62 7.94
N ASN A 260 -19.12 34.66 6.68
CA ASN A 260 -18.79 35.72 5.74
C ASN A 260 -19.61 37.00 6.01
N SER A 261 -19.20 38.12 5.44
CA SER A 261 -19.85 39.42 5.67
C SER A 261 -21.32 39.48 5.23
N ASP A 262 -21.73 38.62 4.29
CA ASP A 262 -23.12 38.49 3.82
C ASP A 262 -23.95 37.49 4.64
N GLY A 263 -23.35 36.88 5.67
CA GLY A 263 -23.95 35.86 6.51
C GLY A 263 -23.90 34.44 5.93
N SER A 264 -23.37 34.25 4.72
CA SER A 264 -23.08 32.91 4.21
C SER A 264 -21.98 32.24 5.04
N ILE A 265 -22.00 30.90 5.06
CA ILE A 265 -21.07 30.11 5.84
C ILE A 265 -20.08 29.41 4.90
N GLY A 266 -18.81 29.54 5.24
CA GLY A 266 -17.69 28.77 4.72
C GLY A 266 -16.97 29.39 3.54
N VAL A 267 -15.70 29.04 3.45
CA VAL A 267 -14.79 29.19 2.30
C VAL A 267 -14.37 27.80 1.85
N ASP A 268 -14.27 27.61 0.53
CA ASP A 268 -13.71 26.39 -0.04
C ASP A 268 -12.19 26.42 0.15
N LEU A 269 -11.69 25.54 1.03
CA LEU A 269 -10.26 25.49 1.36
C LEU A 269 -9.42 25.14 0.12
N ASN A 270 -9.91 24.27 -0.76
CA ASN A 270 -9.21 23.91 -1.99
C ASN A 270 -9.44 24.91 -3.15
N ARG A 271 -9.87 26.13 -2.82
CA ARG A 271 -9.84 27.33 -3.69
C ARG A 271 -9.12 28.51 -3.03
N ASN A 272 -8.54 28.30 -1.83
CA ASN A 272 -7.96 29.36 -1.01
C ASN A 272 -6.42 29.36 -0.99
N PHE A 273 -5.76 28.43 -1.68
CA PHE A 273 -4.29 28.41 -1.77
C PHE A 273 -3.75 29.52 -2.69
N GLY A 274 -2.48 29.89 -2.50
CA GLY A 274 -1.93 31.14 -3.03
C GLY A 274 -1.49 31.15 -4.50
N TYR A 275 -1.31 30.00 -5.13
CA TYR A 275 -0.83 29.95 -6.52
C TYR A 275 -1.98 30.08 -7.51
N GLN A 276 -1.87 31.07 -8.40
CA GLN A 276 -2.94 31.45 -9.33
C GLN A 276 -4.30 31.66 -8.64
N TRP A 277 -4.27 32.13 -7.39
CA TRP A 277 -5.49 32.36 -6.62
C TRP A 277 -6.38 33.37 -7.33
N GLY A 278 -7.61 32.96 -7.60
CA GLY A 278 -8.59 33.81 -8.25
C GLY A 278 -8.17 34.33 -9.63
N TYR A 279 -7.39 33.53 -10.36
CA TYR A 279 -6.90 33.79 -11.72
C TYR A 279 -8.00 34.33 -12.66
N ASP A 280 -9.17 33.69 -12.63
CA ASP A 280 -10.39 34.17 -13.28
C ASP A 280 -11.61 33.82 -12.41
N ASN A 281 -12.84 33.89 -12.96
CA ASN A 281 -14.08 33.48 -12.29
C ASN A 281 -14.59 32.11 -12.77
N SER A 282 -13.70 31.29 -13.35
CA SER A 282 -13.95 29.91 -13.72
C SER A 282 -13.27 29.00 -12.70
N GLY A 283 -13.92 27.94 -12.24
CA GLY A 283 -13.29 26.99 -11.31
C GLY A 283 -13.29 27.37 -9.84
N SER A 284 -13.30 28.67 -9.54
CA SER A 284 -13.52 29.20 -8.20
C SER A 284 -14.45 30.40 -8.28
N SER A 285 -15.08 30.81 -7.18
CA SER A 285 -16.08 31.89 -7.17
C SER A 285 -15.71 33.02 -6.21
N PRO A 286 -15.92 34.30 -6.57
CA PRO A 286 -15.83 35.42 -5.64
C PRO A 286 -17.13 35.61 -4.81
N ASN A 287 -18.19 34.86 -5.10
CA ASN A 287 -19.47 34.95 -4.40
C ASN A 287 -19.42 34.14 -3.09
N PRO A 288 -19.57 34.75 -1.91
CA PRO A 288 -19.50 34.05 -0.63
C PRO A 288 -20.50 32.90 -0.46
N SER A 289 -21.64 33.01 -1.14
CA SER A 289 -22.69 31.99 -1.15
C SER A 289 -22.39 30.78 -2.05
N ALA A 290 -21.37 30.81 -2.89
CA ALA A 290 -21.02 29.69 -3.76
C ALA A 290 -20.32 28.56 -2.98
N GLN A 291 -20.45 27.32 -3.46
CA GLN A 291 -19.73 26.18 -2.90
C GLN A 291 -18.23 26.24 -3.17
N THR A 292 -17.82 26.86 -4.29
CA THR A 292 -16.42 27.09 -4.67
C THR A 292 -15.91 28.47 -4.28
N TYR A 293 -16.47 29.07 -3.21
CA TYR A 293 -16.07 30.41 -2.77
C TYR A 293 -14.61 30.43 -2.33
N ARG A 294 -13.78 31.24 -3.01
CA ARG A 294 -12.31 31.26 -2.87
C ARG A 294 -11.78 32.02 -1.65
N GLY A 295 -12.65 32.66 -0.87
CA GLY A 295 -12.26 33.52 0.25
C GLY A 295 -11.98 34.98 -0.14
N THR A 296 -11.50 35.76 0.82
CA THR A 296 -11.26 37.22 0.64
C THR A 296 -9.87 37.54 0.09
N GLY A 297 -8.96 36.57 0.14
CA GLY A 297 -7.60 36.62 -0.36
C GLY A 297 -6.99 35.21 -0.34
N PRO A 298 -5.83 35.01 -0.97
CA PRO A 298 -5.08 33.76 -0.82
C PRO A 298 -4.72 33.56 0.66
N PHE A 299 -4.84 32.32 1.14
CA PHE A 299 -4.62 31.94 2.53
C PHE A 299 -5.41 32.82 3.52
N SER A 300 -6.65 33.18 3.19
CA SER A 300 -7.51 33.89 4.14
C SER A 300 -8.03 33.01 5.27
N GLU A 301 -7.98 31.69 5.09
CA GLU A 301 -8.48 30.71 6.05
C GLU A 301 -7.37 30.20 6.97
N PRO A 302 -7.63 30.07 8.29
CA PRO A 302 -6.62 29.55 9.21
C PRO A 302 -6.19 28.12 8.86
N GLU A 303 -7.11 27.30 8.33
CA GLU A 303 -6.81 25.91 7.94
C GLU A 303 -5.79 25.85 6.80
N THR A 304 -5.92 26.69 5.76
CA THR A 304 -4.94 26.74 4.66
C THR A 304 -3.63 27.41 5.08
N GLN A 305 -3.66 28.36 6.02
CA GLN A 305 -2.45 28.93 6.61
C GLN A 305 -1.63 27.87 7.36
N LEU A 306 -2.29 26.95 8.08
CA LEU A 306 -1.63 25.85 8.76
C LEU A 306 -0.99 24.87 7.76
N VAL A 307 -1.71 24.46 6.70
CA VAL A 307 -1.12 23.60 5.66
C VAL A 307 0.09 24.26 4.99
N LYS A 308 0.03 25.58 4.77
CA LYS A 308 1.17 26.37 4.28
C LYS A 308 2.35 26.33 5.25
N GLU A 309 2.11 26.58 6.54
CA GLU A 309 3.14 26.53 7.59
C GLU A 309 3.82 25.15 7.64
N LEU A 310 3.03 24.07 7.57
CA LEU A 310 3.55 22.71 7.54
C LEU A 310 4.50 22.47 6.35
N ALA A 311 4.05 22.84 5.14
CA ALA A 311 4.82 22.62 3.92
C ALA A 311 6.11 23.46 3.86
N GLU A 312 6.09 24.69 4.39
CA GLU A 312 7.28 25.55 4.50
C GLU A 312 8.23 25.12 5.62
N THR A 313 7.75 24.37 6.61
CA THR A 313 8.57 23.90 7.75
C THR A 313 9.32 22.62 7.40
N PHE A 314 8.65 21.66 6.75
CA PHE A 314 9.19 20.31 6.61
C PHE A 314 9.83 20.01 5.25
N ASN A 315 9.69 20.87 4.24
CA ASN A 315 10.28 20.66 2.90
C ASN A 315 9.95 19.28 2.31
N PHE A 316 8.68 19.02 2.08
CA PHE A 316 8.22 17.79 1.43
C PHE A 316 8.67 17.70 -0.03
N SER A 317 8.97 16.50 -0.53
CA SER A 317 9.24 16.26 -1.95
C SER A 317 8.00 15.86 -2.74
N LEU A 318 7.12 15.05 -2.13
CA LEU A 318 5.84 14.63 -2.72
C LEU A 318 4.66 14.78 -1.75
N ALA A 319 3.45 14.91 -2.29
CA ALA A 319 2.23 14.95 -1.49
C ALA A 319 1.01 14.28 -2.15
N LEU A 320 0.14 13.66 -1.35
CA LEU A 320 -1.21 13.26 -1.72
C LEU A 320 -2.24 14.08 -0.94
N ASN A 321 -3.04 14.88 -1.65
CA ASN A 321 -4.17 15.61 -1.10
C ASN A 321 -5.46 14.83 -1.36
N ASN A 322 -5.82 13.94 -0.42
CA ASN A 322 -6.89 12.98 -0.63
C ASN A 322 -8.26 13.64 -0.56
N HIS A 323 -9.07 13.34 -1.59
CA HIS A 323 -10.42 13.82 -1.80
C HIS A 323 -11.36 12.65 -2.13
N THR A 324 -12.67 12.91 -2.20
CA THR A 324 -13.65 11.99 -2.79
C THR A 324 -14.68 12.76 -3.62
N TYR A 325 -15.20 12.21 -4.70
CA TYR A 325 -15.08 10.87 -5.27
C TYR A 325 -14.85 11.01 -6.77
N SER A 326 -14.39 9.95 -7.46
CA SER A 326 -14.59 9.67 -8.90
C SER A 326 -13.64 8.60 -9.48
N ASP A 327 -12.81 7.93 -8.66
CA ASP A 327 -11.72 7.05 -9.11
C ASP A 327 -10.73 7.79 -10.03
N LEU A 328 -10.25 8.96 -9.56
CA LEU A 328 -9.30 9.81 -10.30
C LEU A 328 -8.00 10.04 -9.53
N LEU A 329 -6.91 10.27 -10.26
CA LEU A 329 -5.67 10.84 -9.72
C LEU A 329 -5.32 12.12 -10.49
N ILE A 330 -5.60 13.26 -9.88
CA ILE A 330 -5.44 14.57 -10.52
C ILE A 330 -4.06 15.14 -10.20
N TYR A 331 -3.43 15.81 -11.16
CA TYR A 331 -2.20 16.56 -10.93
C TYR A 331 -2.22 17.96 -11.58
N PRO A 332 -1.27 18.85 -11.24
CA PRO A 332 -1.19 20.19 -11.82
C PRO A 332 -1.01 20.19 -13.35
N TRP A 333 -1.50 21.20 -14.06
CA TRP A 333 -2.18 22.36 -13.52
C TRP A 333 -3.68 22.16 -13.41
N GLY A 334 -4.27 22.69 -12.34
CA GLY A 334 -5.70 22.89 -12.23
C GLY A 334 -6.18 24.09 -13.04
N TYR A 335 -5.41 25.19 -13.00
CA TYR A 335 -5.85 26.48 -13.57
C TYR A 335 -5.66 26.59 -15.09
N SER A 336 -4.94 25.65 -15.70
CA SER A 336 -4.52 25.69 -17.10
C SER A 336 -4.61 24.30 -17.73
N SER A 337 -4.83 24.25 -19.04
CA SER A 337 -4.81 23.00 -19.83
C SER A 337 -3.40 22.62 -20.30
N ASN A 338 -2.39 23.42 -19.97
CA ASN A 338 -1.01 23.10 -20.27
C ASN A 338 -0.45 22.16 -19.22
N LEU A 339 0.48 21.29 -19.59
CA LEU A 339 1.28 20.54 -18.64
C LEU A 339 2.25 21.46 -17.88
N THR A 340 2.71 20.99 -16.72
CA THR A 340 3.82 21.61 -15.99
C THR A 340 5.14 21.43 -16.73
N PRO A 341 6.20 22.20 -16.38
CA PRO A 341 7.56 21.91 -16.86
C PRO A 341 8.05 20.49 -16.57
N ASP A 342 7.54 19.86 -15.51
CA ASP A 342 7.83 18.47 -15.13
C ASP A 342 6.66 17.52 -15.49
N GLY A 343 5.90 17.83 -16.55
CA GLY A 343 4.70 17.09 -16.93
C GLY A 343 4.93 15.59 -17.14
N ASP A 344 6.08 15.23 -17.71
CA ASP A 344 6.47 13.82 -17.93
C ASP A 344 6.62 13.07 -16.60
N ILE A 345 7.16 13.72 -15.55
CA ILE A 345 7.27 13.14 -14.20
C ILE A 345 5.87 12.89 -13.62
N PHE A 346 4.96 13.85 -13.72
CA PHE A 346 3.59 13.68 -13.25
C PHE A 346 2.87 12.53 -13.95
N ILE A 347 3.05 12.39 -15.27
CA ILE A 347 2.44 11.32 -16.06
C ILE A 347 2.98 9.94 -15.63
N GLU A 348 4.30 9.78 -15.53
CA GLU A 348 4.89 8.49 -15.14
C GLU A 348 4.59 8.13 -13.68
N TYR A 349 4.63 9.09 -12.76
CA TYR A 349 4.25 8.85 -11.36
C TYR A 349 2.79 8.47 -11.23
N ALA A 350 1.91 9.12 -12.00
CA ALA A 350 0.50 8.77 -11.99
C ALA A 350 0.26 7.35 -12.50
N LYS A 351 0.93 6.92 -13.58
CA LYS A 351 0.88 5.52 -14.05
C LYS A 351 1.25 4.53 -12.96
N ILE A 352 2.36 4.77 -12.26
CA ILE A 352 2.83 3.91 -11.17
C ILE A 352 1.78 3.86 -10.06
N MET A 353 1.28 5.03 -9.64
CA MET A 353 0.32 5.16 -8.53
C MET A 353 -1.04 4.52 -8.81
N THR A 354 -1.51 4.49 -10.06
CA THR A 354 -2.86 4.01 -10.41
C THR A 354 -2.90 2.59 -10.98
N ARG A 355 -1.75 1.92 -11.14
CA ARG A 355 -1.67 0.63 -11.86
C ARG A 355 -2.52 -0.49 -11.26
N GLU A 356 -2.77 -0.46 -9.94
CA GLU A 356 -3.52 -1.51 -9.23
C GLU A 356 -5.01 -1.19 -9.05
N ASN A 357 -5.43 0.07 -9.18
CA ASN A 357 -6.81 0.49 -8.90
C ASN A 357 -7.55 1.07 -10.11
N ASN A 358 -6.89 1.17 -11.27
CA ASN A 358 -7.45 1.67 -12.53
C ASN A 358 -8.01 3.11 -12.45
N TYR A 359 -7.46 3.94 -11.55
CA TYR A 359 -7.86 5.35 -11.46
C TYR A 359 -7.46 6.08 -12.74
N ILE A 360 -8.37 6.93 -13.23
CA ILE A 360 -8.06 7.78 -14.38
C ILE A 360 -7.18 8.92 -13.89
N TYR A 361 -6.00 9.07 -14.45
CA TYR A 361 -5.10 10.17 -14.11
C TYR A 361 -5.05 11.25 -15.19
N GLY A 362 -4.67 12.46 -14.80
CA GLY A 362 -4.53 13.59 -15.71
C GLY A 362 -4.54 14.94 -15.00
N THR A 363 -4.39 16.02 -15.77
CA THR A 363 -4.73 17.36 -15.28
C THR A 363 -6.23 17.47 -14.97
N CYS A 364 -6.61 18.48 -14.20
CA CYS A 364 -8.02 18.79 -13.91
C CYS A 364 -8.88 18.90 -15.19
N TYR A 365 -8.32 19.40 -16.27
CA TYR A 365 -9.03 19.52 -17.54
C TYR A 365 -9.12 18.17 -18.29
N GLU A 366 -8.08 17.34 -18.26
CA GLU A 366 -8.09 16.03 -18.93
C GLU A 366 -9.04 15.03 -18.25
N THR A 367 -9.14 15.08 -16.92
CA THR A 367 -9.98 14.15 -16.15
C THR A 367 -11.43 14.63 -16.02
N LEU A 368 -11.64 15.92 -15.74
CA LEU A 368 -12.95 16.46 -15.36
C LEU A 368 -13.48 17.52 -16.35
N ASN A 369 -12.72 17.86 -17.39
CA ASN A 369 -13.09 18.85 -18.42
C ASN A 369 -13.49 20.22 -17.83
N TYR A 370 -12.83 20.64 -16.75
CA TYR A 370 -12.95 21.99 -16.18
C TYR A 370 -11.62 22.48 -15.61
N PHE A 371 -11.54 23.79 -15.33
CA PHE A 371 -10.38 24.41 -14.66
C PHE A 371 -10.70 24.68 -13.20
N ALA A 372 -9.74 24.49 -12.30
CA ALA A 372 -9.78 24.89 -10.89
C ALA A 372 -8.63 25.87 -10.60
N ASN A 373 -8.82 26.89 -9.75
CA ASN A 373 -7.72 27.79 -9.37
C ASN A 373 -7.72 28.08 -7.88
N GLY A 374 -6.53 28.35 -7.34
CA GLY A 374 -6.29 28.41 -5.90
C GLY A 374 -6.35 27.04 -5.20
N GLY A 375 -6.05 25.95 -5.92
CA GLY A 375 -6.01 24.60 -5.37
C GLY A 375 -4.68 24.26 -4.70
N SER A 376 -4.69 23.23 -3.86
CA SER A 376 -3.51 22.73 -3.12
C SER A 376 -2.37 22.34 -4.05
N ASP A 377 -2.64 21.50 -5.04
CA ASP A 377 -1.59 20.87 -5.86
C ASP A 377 -0.82 21.90 -6.69
N ASP A 378 -1.56 22.85 -7.27
CA ASP A 378 -1.00 23.99 -8.00
C ASP A 378 -0.07 24.82 -7.11
N TRP A 379 -0.39 24.99 -5.82
CA TRP A 379 0.47 25.71 -4.88
C TRP A 379 1.67 24.88 -4.41
N PHE A 380 1.47 23.60 -4.12
CA PHE A 380 2.54 22.68 -3.77
C PHE A 380 3.62 22.62 -4.86
N TYR A 381 3.24 22.62 -6.13
CA TYR A 381 4.20 22.60 -7.24
C TYR A 381 4.68 24.00 -7.67
N GLY A 382 3.76 24.96 -7.78
CA GLY A 382 4.01 26.26 -8.41
C GLY A 382 4.67 27.32 -7.52
N GLU A 383 4.45 27.28 -6.20
CA GLU A 383 5.14 28.16 -5.26
C GLU A 383 6.53 27.61 -4.92
N GLN A 384 7.58 28.37 -5.24
CA GLN A 384 8.98 27.96 -5.07
C GLN A 384 9.85 29.05 -4.41
N VAL A 385 9.24 30.12 -3.89
CA VAL A 385 9.96 31.22 -3.23
C VAL A 385 10.17 30.92 -1.74
N THR A 386 9.19 30.31 -1.09
CA THR A 386 9.21 30.05 0.36
C THR A 386 9.50 28.60 0.75
N LYS A 387 9.40 27.69 -0.23
CA LYS A 387 9.66 26.26 -0.11
C LYS A 387 10.12 25.73 -1.47
N ASP A 388 10.65 24.52 -1.52
CA ASP A 388 10.92 23.85 -2.79
C ASP A 388 9.60 23.38 -3.48
N LYS A 389 9.71 23.01 -4.76
CA LYS A 389 8.59 22.41 -5.49
C LYS A 389 8.25 21.06 -4.86
N VAL A 390 6.95 20.78 -4.73
CA VAL A 390 6.43 19.51 -4.23
C VAL A 390 5.59 18.87 -5.33
N PHE A 391 5.87 17.62 -5.67
CA PHE A 391 5.05 16.84 -6.61
C PHE A 391 3.78 16.38 -5.91
N ALA A 392 2.72 17.17 -6.04
CA ALA A 392 1.45 16.94 -5.38
C ALA A 392 0.39 16.38 -6.34
N PHE A 393 -0.37 15.41 -5.85
CA PHE A 393 -1.48 14.79 -6.56
C PHE A 393 -2.74 14.79 -5.68
N THR A 394 -3.91 14.77 -6.31
CA THR A 394 -5.21 14.64 -5.66
C THR A 394 -5.88 13.33 -6.07
N PRO A 395 -5.85 12.31 -5.19
CA PRO A 395 -6.71 11.13 -5.33
C PRO A 395 -8.17 11.49 -5.04
N GLU A 396 -9.10 11.09 -5.91
CA GLU A 396 -10.56 11.23 -5.72
C GLU A 396 -11.17 9.85 -5.44
N ALA A 397 -11.11 9.42 -4.18
CA ALA A 397 -11.40 8.04 -3.81
C ALA A 397 -12.86 7.63 -3.99
N GLY A 398 -13.08 6.47 -4.59
CA GLY A 398 -14.39 5.82 -4.71
C GLY A 398 -15.16 6.18 -5.98
N LYS A 399 -16.06 5.28 -6.37
CA LYS A 399 -16.78 5.34 -7.65
C LYS A 399 -17.81 6.47 -7.66
N PRO A 400 -18.17 7.01 -8.85
CA PRO A 400 -19.33 7.90 -8.98
C PRO A 400 -20.64 7.32 -8.42
N SER A 401 -20.80 5.99 -8.46
CA SER A 401 -21.95 5.30 -7.86
C SER A 401 -21.97 5.39 -6.33
N ASP A 402 -20.81 5.40 -5.69
CA ASP A 402 -20.68 5.51 -4.23
C ASP A 402 -21.07 6.92 -3.78
N GLY A 403 -20.59 7.94 -4.49
CA GLY A 403 -20.71 9.34 -4.12
C GLY A 403 -19.92 9.67 -2.85
N PHE A 404 -20.26 10.77 -2.18
CA PHE A 404 -19.53 11.27 -1.01
C PHE A 404 -19.53 10.33 0.21
N TRP A 405 -20.58 9.53 0.39
CA TRP A 405 -20.71 8.57 1.50
C TRP A 405 -20.92 7.14 0.96
N PRO A 406 -19.84 6.43 0.59
CA PRO A 406 -19.90 5.02 0.22
C PRO A 406 -20.68 4.16 1.25
N ALA A 407 -21.27 3.07 0.80
CA ALA A 407 -21.93 2.12 1.70
C ALA A 407 -20.90 1.44 2.63
N MET A 408 -21.30 1.03 3.83
CA MET A 408 -20.39 0.44 4.83
C MET A 408 -19.54 -0.71 4.28
N ASN A 409 -20.12 -1.58 3.45
CA ASN A 409 -19.43 -2.72 2.85
C ASN A 409 -18.48 -2.38 1.69
N ARG A 410 -18.45 -1.11 1.24
CA ARG A 410 -17.52 -0.61 0.21
C ARG A 410 -16.31 0.08 0.80
N ILE A 411 -16.36 0.46 2.07
CA ILE A 411 -15.33 1.31 2.70
C ILE A 411 -13.97 0.62 2.68
N GLU A 412 -13.91 -0.66 3.06
CA GLU A 412 -12.63 -1.37 3.13
C GLU A 412 -12.00 -1.56 1.74
N GLU A 413 -12.78 -1.94 0.72
CA GLU A 413 -12.28 -2.04 -0.66
C GLU A 413 -11.69 -0.70 -1.14
N ILE A 414 -12.36 0.42 -0.86
CA ILE A 414 -11.83 1.75 -1.22
C ILE A 414 -10.52 2.04 -0.48
N CYS A 415 -10.43 1.66 0.80
CA CYS A 415 -9.21 1.86 1.59
C CYS A 415 -8.06 0.98 1.09
N ALA A 416 -8.32 -0.31 0.88
CA ALA A 416 -7.32 -1.28 0.43
C ALA A 416 -6.82 -0.94 -0.97
N GLY A 417 -7.70 -0.60 -1.92
CA GLY A 417 -7.34 -0.19 -3.28
C GLY A 417 -6.53 1.11 -3.37
N HIS A 418 -6.40 1.86 -2.27
CA HIS A 418 -5.52 3.04 -2.19
C HIS A 418 -4.11 2.72 -1.64
N THR A 419 -3.91 1.54 -1.05
CA THR A 419 -2.65 1.19 -0.36
C THR A 419 -1.45 1.28 -1.30
N HIS A 420 -1.55 0.74 -2.52
CA HIS A 420 -0.48 0.83 -3.52
C HIS A 420 -0.08 2.26 -3.87
N MET A 421 -1.07 3.13 -4.09
CA MET A 421 -0.85 4.54 -4.41
C MET A 421 -0.12 5.25 -3.26
N ASN A 422 -0.56 5.00 -2.02
CA ASN A 422 0.05 5.58 -0.83
C ASN A 422 1.49 5.09 -0.63
N LEU A 423 1.77 3.79 -0.80
CA LEU A 423 3.12 3.22 -0.73
C LEU A 423 4.02 3.74 -1.86
N SER A 424 3.48 3.88 -3.07
CA SER A 424 4.20 4.43 -4.22
C SER A 424 4.68 5.86 -3.97
N LEU A 425 3.90 6.69 -3.26
CA LEU A 425 4.37 8.03 -2.87
C LEU A 425 5.67 7.98 -2.05
N ALA A 426 5.77 7.04 -1.10
CA ALA A 426 6.96 6.84 -0.28
C ALA A 426 8.12 6.26 -1.11
N ARG A 427 7.87 5.26 -1.96
CA ARG A 427 8.88 4.68 -2.88
C ARG A 427 9.51 5.76 -3.76
N LEU A 428 8.69 6.61 -4.38
CA LEU A 428 9.15 7.67 -5.28
C LEU A 428 9.99 8.75 -4.58
N ALA A 429 9.87 8.89 -3.27
CA ALA A 429 10.72 9.79 -2.48
C ALA A 429 12.14 9.24 -2.27
N LEU A 430 12.33 7.93 -2.43
CA LEU A 430 13.60 7.21 -2.24
C LEU A 430 14.35 7.01 -3.55
N ALA A 431 15.40 6.17 -3.49
CA ALA A 431 16.02 5.56 -4.65
C ALA A 431 15.15 4.41 -5.13
N TYR A 432 14.41 4.64 -6.21
CA TYR A 432 13.46 3.68 -6.76
C TYR A 432 13.61 3.63 -8.27
N ALA A 433 13.84 2.43 -8.80
CA ALA A 433 13.87 2.18 -10.23
C ALA A 433 13.04 0.94 -10.54
N GLU A 434 12.65 0.79 -11.80
CA GLU A 434 12.08 -0.46 -12.29
C GLU A 434 12.97 -0.98 -13.43
N VAL A 435 13.06 -2.30 -13.55
CA VAL A 435 13.81 -2.98 -14.62
C VAL A 435 12.82 -3.66 -15.56
N GLU A 436 12.91 -3.33 -16.84
CA GLU A 436 12.11 -3.88 -17.91
C GLU A 436 12.96 -4.88 -18.71
N ASP A 437 12.45 -6.09 -18.85
CA ASP A 437 13.02 -7.12 -19.71
C ASP A 437 12.81 -6.76 -21.19
N LEU A 438 13.92 -6.65 -21.95
CA LEU A 438 13.89 -6.35 -23.39
C LEU A 438 14.14 -7.59 -24.25
N THR A 439 14.39 -8.74 -23.64
CA THR A 439 14.65 -9.97 -24.38
C THR A 439 13.39 -10.65 -24.85
N ASP A 440 13.51 -11.32 -26.00
CA ASP A 440 12.47 -12.24 -26.46
C ASP A 440 12.21 -13.29 -25.36
N ILE A 441 10.98 -13.76 -25.26
CA ILE A 441 10.61 -14.84 -24.34
C ILE A 441 11.32 -16.16 -24.74
N PHE A 442 11.88 -16.25 -25.96
CA PHE A 442 12.65 -17.38 -26.46
C PHE A 442 14.16 -17.13 -26.50
N ILE A 443 14.92 -18.14 -26.06
CA ILE A 443 16.37 -18.19 -26.24
C ILE A 443 16.71 -19.46 -27.02
N SER A 444 17.37 -19.32 -28.16
CA SER A 444 17.71 -20.47 -29.02
C SER A 444 19.18 -20.85 -29.04
N GLU A 445 20.00 -20.01 -28.44
CA GLU A 445 21.45 -20.19 -28.39
C GLU A 445 21.85 -20.62 -26.99
N SER A 446 22.88 -21.45 -26.88
CA SER A 446 23.40 -21.90 -25.58
C SER A 446 24.14 -20.80 -24.81
N SER A 447 24.41 -19.67 -25.45
CA SER A 447 24.96 -18.46 -24.85
C SER A 447 24.13 -17.30 -25.38
N ALA A 448 23.57 -16.50 -24.49
CA ALA A 448 22.65 -15.42 -24.82
C ALA A 448 22.90 -14.20 -23.94
N GLU A 449 22.43 -13.04 -24.37
CA GLU A 449 22.47 -11.80 -23.58
C GLU A 449 21.07 -11.50 -23.07
N PHE A 450 20.91 -11.43 -21.75
CA PHE A 450 19.69 -10.91 -21.13
C PHE A 450 19.72 -9.38 -21.15
N GLU A 451 19.20 -8.78 -22.22
CA GLU A 451 19.02 -7.33 -22.36
C GLU A 451 17.86 -6.81 -21.50
N PHE A 452 18.11 -5.74 -20.76
CA PHE A 452 17.11 -5.07 -19.93
C PHE A 452 17.27 -3.55 -20.00
N ARG A 453 16.21 -2.83 -19.63
CA ARG A 453 16.20 -1.37 -19.43
C ARG A 453 15.88 -1.06 -17.98
N ILE A 454 16.77 -0.36 -17.30
CA ILE A 454 16.48 0.25 -16.01
C ILE A 454 15.95 1.66 -16.23
N THR A 455 14.90 2.06 -15.51
CA THR A 455 14.41 3.44 -15.47
C THR A 455 14.33 3.93 -14.03
N ASN A 456 15.01 5.03 -13.72
CA ASN A 456 14.95 5.64 -12.40
C ASN A 456 13.67 6.48 -12.25
N TYR A 457 12.88 6.19 -11.23
CA TYR A 457 11.70 6.96 -10.87
C TYR A 457 11.89 7.73 -9.55
N GLY A 458 12.86 7.34 -8.72
CA GLY A 458 13.10 7.91 -7.41
C GLY A 458 13.69 9.33 -7.46
N GLN A 459 13.26 10.19 -6.53
CA GLN A 459 13.75 11.56 -6.41
C GLN A 459 15.19 11.64 -5.84
N LEU A 460 15.71 10.56 -5.24
CA LEU A 460 17.10 10.50 -4.76
C LEU A 460 18.07 10.20 -5.90
N SER A 461 18.52 11.26 -6.57
CA SER A 461 19.42 11.19 -7.74
C SER A 461 20.88 10.78 -7.48
N THR A 462 21.30 10.56 -6.23
CA THR A 462 22.68 10.17 -5.88
C THR A 462 22.85 8.68 -5.59
N SER A 463 21.78 7.90 -5.72
CA SER A 463 21.81 6.49 -5.35
C SER A 463 22.33 5.60 -6.49
N GLY A 464 22.99 4.52 -6.11
CA GLY A 464 23.48 3.49 -7.01
C GLY A 464 22.49 2.33 -7.11
N TYR A 465 22.37 1.73 -8.28
CA TYR A 465 21.57 0.54 -8.53
C TYR A 465 22.47 -0.59 -9.02
N THR A 466 22.28 -1.81 -8.51
CA THR A 466 22.92 -3.02 -9.00
C THR A 466 21.85 -3.97 -9.54
N VAL A 467 21.98 -4.35 -10.80
CA VAL A 467 21.12 -5.37 -11.43
C VAL A 467 21.89 -6.68 -11.54
N SER A 468 21.31 -7.77 -11.05
CA SER A 468 21.92 -9.11 -11.10
C SER A 468 20.92 -10.21 -11.46
N ILE A 469 21.44 -11.36 -11.89
CA ILE A 469 20.64 -12.55 -12.21
C ILE A 469 21.00 -13.68 -11.24
N ILE A 470 19.99 -14.30 -10.64
CA ILE A 470 20.14 -15.49 -9.77
C ILE A 470 19.43 -16.66 -10.45
N PRO A 471 20.16 -17.67 -10.99
CA PRO A 471 19.55 -18.85 -11.61
C PRO A 471 18.59 -19.59 -10.67
N LEU A 472 17.45 -20.04 -11.19
CA LEU A 472 16.46 -20.84 -10.45
C LEU A 472 16.34 -22.29 -10.93
N ASN A 473 16.86 -22.64 -12.11
CA ASN A 473 16.78 -24.01 -12.62
C ASN A 473 18.02 -24.45 -13.43
N TYR A 474 18.07 -25.74 -13.77
CA TYR A 474 19.20 -26.38 -14.48
C TYR A 474 19.55 -25.76 -15.84
N SER A 475 18.62 -25.03 -16.45
CA SER A 475 18.80 -24.51 -17.78
C SER A 475 19.92 -23.49 -17.87
N ILE A 476 20.28 -22.86 -16.76
CA ILE A 476 21.36 -21.88 -16.67
C ILE A 476 22.56 -22.52 -15.94
N THR A 477 23.70 -22.58 -16.63
CA THR A 477 24.98 -23.09 -16.11
C THR A 477 25.93 -21.98 -15.66
N GLY A 478 25.66 -20.73 -16.05
CA GLY A 478 26.44 -19.57 -15.64
C GLY A 478 25.74 -18.26 -16.01
N VAL A 479 26.09 -17.20 -15.27
CA VAL A 479 25.60 -15.83 -15.49
C VAL A 479 26.76 -14.84 -15.51
N GLY A 480 26.59 -13.73 -16.20
CA GLY A 480 27.54 -12.62 -16.22
C GLY A 480 27.60 -11.87 -14.88
N ASP A 481 28.60 -10.98 -14.76
CA ASP A 481 28.75 -10.13 -13.58
C ASP A 481 27.56 -9.15 -13.43
N PRO A 482 27.14 -8.81 -12.20
CA PRO A 482 26.16 -7.75 -11.95
C PRO A 482 26.55 -6.41 -12.57
N ILE A 483 25.56 -5.64 -13.02
CA ILE A 483 25.76 -4.33 -13.65
C ILE A 483 25.35 -3.22 -12.69
N GLN A 484 26.22 -2.20 -12.54
CA GLN A 484 26.00 -1.05 -11.67
C GLN A 484 25.64 0.21 -12.46
N PHE A 485 24.67 0.96 -11.95
CA PHE A 485 24.23 2.26 -12.46
C PHE A 485 24.33 3.29 -11.35
N GLU A 486 24.81 4.48 -11.66
CA GLU A 486 25.12 5.50 -10.64
C GLU A 486 24.62 6.87 -11.11
N ASN A 487 24.05 7.64 -10.18
CA ASN A 487 23.60 9.02 -10.41
C ASN A 487 22.58 9.18 -11.56
N MET A 488 21.62 8.26 -11.67
CA MET A 488 20.55 8.37 -12.67
C MET A 488 19.60 9.52 -12.32
N GLU A 489 19.37 10.44 -13.27
CA GLU A 489 18.35 11.48 -13.13
C GLU A 489 16.94 10.86 -13.12
N VAL A 490 15.94 11.60 -12.61
CA VAL A 490 14.53 11.14 -12.62
C VAL A 490 14.08 10.96 -14.08
N LEU A 491 13.47 9.81 -14.38
CA LEU A 491 13.10 9.32 -15.71
C LEU A 491 14.29 9.02 -16.65
N GLN A 492 15.53 9.03 -16.17
CA GLN A 492 16.64 8.50 -16.96
C GLN A 492 16.47 7.00 -17.13
N SER A 493 16.63 6.54 -18.37
CA SER A 493 16.66 5.12 -18.69
C SER A 493 18.00 4.73 -19.29
N GLU A 494 18.50 3.57 -18.90
CA GLU A 494 19.70 2.97 -19.48
C GLU A 494 19.45 1.51 -19.82
N THR A 495 20.06 1.03 -20.91
CA THR A 495 19.99 -0.37 -21.33
C THR A 495 21.30 -1.06 -21.07
N ALA A 496 21.26 -2.27 -20.53
CA ALA A 496 22.42 -3.12 -20.35
C ALA A 496 22.06 -4.59 -20.62
N SER A 497 23.04 -5.47 -20.55
CA SER A 497 22.83 -6.90 -20.63
C SER A 497 23.68 -7.67 -19.63
N ILE A 498 23.17 -8.82 -19.20
CA ILE A 498 23.90 -9.83 -18.44
C ILE A 498 23.92 -11.11 -19.26
N SER A 499 25.10 -11.68 -19.48
CA SER A 499 25.23 -12.92 -20.24
C SER A 499 24.60 -14.11 -19.50
N LEU A 500 23.90 -14.97 -20.22
CA LEU A 500 23.34 -16.24 -19.77
C LEU A 500 24.03 -17.39 -20.52
N GLU A 501 24.65 -18.31 -19.78
CA GLU A 501 25.21 -19.55 -20.33
C GLU A 501 24.25 -20.69 -20.02
N LEU A 502 23.64 -21.27 -21.07
CA LEU A 502 22.65 -22.32 -20.95
C LEU A 502 23.26 -23.71 -21.08
N TYR A 503 22.57 -24.71 -20.53
CA TYR A 503 22.97 -26.10 -20.68
C TYR A 503 22.99 -26.51 -22.18
N PRO A 504 24.09 -27.08 -22.72
CA PRO A 504 24.24 -27.26 -24.17
C PRO A 504 23.24 -28.21 -24.85
N GLU A 505 22.63 -29.13 -24.09
CA GLU A 505 21.70 -30.13 -24.62
C GLU A 505 20.24 -29.88 -24.19
N LEU A 506 19.89 -28.62 -23.95
CA LEU A 506 18.49 -28.25 -23.70
C LEU A 506 17.58 -28.66 -24.86
N ASN A 507 16.41 -29.18 -24.52
CA ASN A 507 15.37 -29.52 -25.49
C ASN A 507 14.49 -28.31 -25.75
N SER A 508 13.97 -28.19 -26.96
CA SER A 508 12.96 -27.18 -27.30
C SER A 508 11.77 -27.29 -26.35
N GLY A 509 11.41 -26.18 -25.71
CA GLY A 509 10.36 -26.09 -24.69
C GLY A 509 10.87 -26.08 -23.26
N ALA A 510 12.16 -26.28 -22.99
CA ALA A 510 12.71 -26.20 -21.64
C ALA A 510 12.59 -24.77 -21.08
N GLU A 511 12.14 -24.63 -19.84
CA GLU A 511 12.07 -23.34 -19.15
C GLU A 511 13.47 -22.86 -18.74
N ILE A 512 13.73 -21.57 -18.85
CA ILE A 512 14.92 -20.89 -18.34
C ILE A 512 14.41 -19.93 -17.27
N LYS A 513 14.64 -20.26 -16.00
CA LYS A 513 14.09 -19.53 -14.85
C LYS A 513 15.19 -18.88 -14.03
N PHE A 514 15.01 -17.63 -13.67
CA PHE A 514 15.94 -16.89 -12.81
C PHE A 514 15.24 -15.72 -12.10
N ILE A 515 15.82 -15.26 -11.00
CA ILE A 515 15.46 -13.99 -10.36
C ILE A 515 16.26 -12.88 -11.03
N LEU A 516 15.57 -11.85 -11.51
CA LEU A 516 16.16 -10.56 -11.84
C LEU A 516 16.08 -9.68 -10.58
N SER A 517 17.23 -9.35 -10.01
CA SER A 517 17.34 -8.59 -8.77
C SER A 517 17.82 -7.17 -9.06
N LEU A 518 17.06 -6.17 -8.59
CA LEU A 518 17.42 -4.75 -8.58
C LEU A 518 17.67 -4.33 -7.12
N ASP A 519 18.93 -4.05 -6.79
CA ASP A 519 19.37 -3.64 -5.46
C ASP A 519 19.80 -2.17 -5.48
N ASN A 520 19.28 -1.34 -4.57
CA ASN A 520 19.67 0.07 -4.43
C ASN A 520 20.67 0.34 -3.28
N GLY A 521 21.19 -0.72 -2.64
CA GLY A 521 22.08 -0.70 -1.49
C GLY A 521 21.37 -0.85 -0.14
N ASP A 522 20.10 -0.45 -0.06
CA ASP A 522 19.28 -0.52 1.16
C ASP A 522 18.17 -1.58 1.04
N PHE A 523 17.73 -1.89 -0.17
CA PHE A 523 16.67 -2.83 -0.48
C PHE A 523 16.84 -3.44 -1.88
N ALA A 524 16.43 -4.70 -2.04
CA ALA A 524 16.43 -5.41 -3.30
C ALA A 524 15.02 -5.82 -3.73
N TRP A 525 14.60 -5.38 -4.92
CA TRP A 525 13.39 -5.85 -5.60
C TRP A 525 13.75 -7.03 -6.49
N ASN A 526 13.02 -8.12 -6.33
CA ASN A 526 13.25 -9.37 -7.06
C ASN A 526 12.04 -9.69 -7.92
N ASP A 527 12.26 -9.92 -9.21
CA ASP A 527 11.24 -10.44 -10.13
C ASP A 527 11.67 -11.80 -10.68
N THR A 528 10.72 -12.72 -10.84
CA THR A 528 11.00 -14.05 -11.37
C THR A 528 10.75 -14.07 -12.87
N ILE A 529 11.82 -14.18 -13.65
CA ILE A 529 11.76 -14.23 -15.10
C ILE A 529 11.72 -15.69 -15.56
N THR A 530 10.79 -16.00 -16.47
CA THR A 530 10.70 -17.29 -17.16
C THR A 530 10.80 -17.09 -18.66
N LYS A 531 11.82 -17.70 -19.27
CA LYS A 531 12.04 -17.78 -20.72
C LYS A 531 11.94 -19.23 -21.19
N PHE A 532 11.91 -19.47 -22.49
CA PHE A 532 11.84 -20.81 -23.05
C PHE A 532 12.96 -21.06 -24.06
N TYR A 533 13.63 -22.21 -23.93
CA TYR A 533 14.65 -22.61 -24.87
C TYR A 533 14.04 -23.15 -26.16
N GLY A 534 14.47 -22.61 -27.31
CA GLY A 534 14.13 -23.14 -28.63
C GLY A 534 13.80 -22.05 -29.64
N GLN A 535 13.42 -22.48 -30.84
CA GLN A 535 13.04 -21.60 -31.95
C GLN A 535 11.56 -21.77 -32.23
N PRO A 536 10.74 -20.73 -32.05
CA PRO A 536 9.32 -20.87 -32.26
C PRO A 536 8.94 -20.93 -33.73
N GLU A 537 7.84 -21.61 -34.01
CA GLU A 537 7.26 -21.77 -35.33
C GLU A 537 6.02 -20.88 -35.50
N VAL A 538 5.89 -20.27 -36.67
CA VAL A 538 4.66 -19.57 -37.08
C VAL A 538 3.65 -20.61 -37.54
N ILE A 539 2.63 -20.88 -36.72
CA ILE A 539 1.55 -21.83 -37.07
C ILE A 539 0.43 -21.15 -37.85
N PHE A 540 0.32 -19.82 -37.78
CA PHE A 540 -0.60 -19.03 -38.59
C PHE A 540 -0.07 -17.63 -38.83
N PHE A 541 -0.22 -17.14 -40.05
CA PHE A 541 0.04 -15.75 -40.41
C PHE A 541 -1.02 -15.26 -41.39
N ASP A 542 -1.60 -14.10 -41.11
CA ASP A 542 -2.48 -13.37 -41.99
C ASP A 542 -2.00 -11.90 -42.10
N PRO A 543 -1.63 -11.42 -43.31
CA PRO A 543 -1.23 -10.02 -43.51
C PRO A 543 -2.42 -9.05 -43.41
N CYS A 544 -3.63 -9.52 -43.10
CA CYS A 544 -4.84 -8.73 -42.88
C CYS A 544 -5.24 -7.80 -44.04
N ASP A 545 -4.78 -8.08 -45.26
CA ASP A 545 -5.12 -7.31 -46.47
C ASP A 545 -6.39 -7.82 -47.19
N ASN A 546 -7.00 -8.88 -46.66
CA ASN A 546 -8.24 -9.49 -47.13
C ASN A 546 -8.97 -10.24 -45.99
N LEU A 547 -10.19 -10.73 -46.24
CA LEU A 547 -11.00 -11.45 -45.24
C LEU A 547 -11.04 -12.98 -45.46
N ASN A 548 -10.14 -13.57 -46.24
CA ASN A 548 -10.27 -14.98 -46.63
C ASN A 548 -10.20 -15.94 -45.43
N ASN A 549 -9.43 -15.60 -44.40
CA ASN A 549 -9.32 -16.39 -43.16
C ASN A 549 -10.29 -15.93 -42.07
N TRP A 550 -11.20 -15.00 -42.36
CA TRP A 550 -12.06 -14.38 -41.38
C TRP A 550 -13.53 -14.44 -41.77
N THR A 551 -14.39 -14.65 -40.78
CA THR A 551 -15.84 -14.62 -40.93
C THR A 551 -16.40 -13.41 -40.19
N THR A 552 -17.03 -12.51 -40.93
CA THR A 552 -17.71 -11.32 -40.40
C THR A 552 -18.80 -10.85 -41.35
N SER A 553 -19.73 -10.05 -40.83
CA SER A 553 -20.75 -9.34 -41.61
C SER A 553 -20.58 -7.83 -41.58
N THR A 554 -19.63 -7.30 -40.80
CA THR A 554 -19.55 -5.86 -40.45
C THR A 554 -18.13 -5.31 -40.52
N TRP A 555 -17.12 -6.08 -40.12
CA TRP A 555 -15.72 -5.69 -40.20
C TRP A 555 -15.23 -5.77 -41.65
N GLY A 556 -14.14 -5.08 -41.99
CA GLY A 556 -13.64 -5.05 -43.37
C GLY A 556 -12.20 -4.60 -43.51
N VAL A 557 -11.73 -4.56 -44.76
CA VAL A 557 -10.35 -4.18 -45.09
C VAL A 557 -10.23 -2.67 -45.30
N SER A 558 -9.26 -2.06 -44.64
CA SER A 558 -8.80 -0.69 -44.84
C SER A 558 -7.58 -0.68 -45.77
N ASN A 559 -7.68 0.01 -46.92
CA ASN A 559 -6.57 0.21 -47.86
C ASN A 559 -5.88 1.59 -47.69
N SER A 560 -6.29 2.38 -46.69
CA SER A 560 -5.78 3.73 -46.43
C SER A 560 -5.03 3.86 -45.11
N VAL A 561 -5.32 2.96 -44.17
CA VAL A 561 -4.68 2.84 -42.87
C VAL A 561 -4.25 1.38 -42.76
N TYR A 562 -2.95 1.13 -42.70
CA TYR A 562 -2.32 -0.18 -42.55
C TYR A 562 -0.91 -0.01 -42.00
N TYR A 563 -0.36 -1.05 -41.41
CA TYR A 563 1.05 -1.13 -41.05
C TYR A 563 1.83 -1.70 -42.23
N SER A 564 1.39 -2.86 -42.72
CA SER A 564 1.94 -3.55 -43.88
C SER A 564 1.05 -3.34 -45.11
N ALA A 565 1.66 -2.99 -46.24
CA ALA A 565 0.91 -2.79 -47.49
C ALA A 565 0.37 -4.13 -48.03
N PRO A 566 -0.80 -4.16 -48.69
CA PRO A 566 -1.60 -3.01 -49.15
C PRO A 566 -2.81 -2.63 -48.26
N GLY A 567 -3.07 -3.31 -47.15
CA GLY A 567 -4.24 -3.05 -46.32
C GLY A 567 -4.19 -3.77 -44.97
N SER A 568 -5.08 -3.38 -44.07
CA SER A 568 -5.27 -3.97 -42.74
C SER A 568 -6.75 -4.27 -42.49
N ILE A 569 -7.09 -5.02 -41.45
CA ILE A 569 -8.50 -5.22 -41.04
C ILE A 569 -8.89 -4.14 -40.03
N ALA A 570 -10.09 -3.60 -40.19
CA ALA A 570 -10.70 -2.66 -39.27
C ALA A 570 -12.14 -3.07 -38.93
N ASP A 571 -12.62 -2.66 -37.76
CA ASP A 571 -14.03 -2.84 -37.39
C ASP A 571 -14.98 -2.02 -38.28
N SER A 572 -14.53 -0.83 -38.71
CA SER A 572 -15.32 0.14 -39.45
C SER A 572 -14.49 0.88 -40.52
N PRO A 573 -13.94 0.18 -41.53
CA PRO A 573 -13.00 0.77 -42.48
C PRO A 573 -13.57 1.99 -43.23
N GLY A 574 -12.92 3.14 -43.06
CA GLY A 574 -13.26 4.39 -43.76
C GLY A 574 -14.39 5.21 -43.14
N SER A 575 -14.86 4.84 -41.94
CA SER A 575 -15.84 5.60 -41.16
C SER A 575 -15.65 5.40 -39.67
N ASN A 576 -16.31 6.21 -38.83
CA ASN A 576 -16.40 5.88 -37.42
C ASN A 576 -17.30 4.66 -37.19
N TYR A 577 -17.09 3.93 -36.11
CA TYR A 577 -17.96 2.81 -35.75
C TYR A 577 -19.40 3.23 -35.43
N PRO A 578 -20.41 2.37 -35.65
CA PRO A 578 -21.79 2.75 -35.37
C PRO A 578 -22.07 2.75 -33.87
N ASN A 579 -22.94 3.64 -33.39
CA ASN A 579 -23.44 3.59 -32.01
C ASN A 579 -24.25 2.30 -31.79
N ASN A 580 -24.28 1.79 -30.57
CA ASN A 580 -24.91 0.53 -30.15
C ASN A 580 -24.36 -0.67 -30.93
N ALA A 581 -23.08 -0.64 -31.33
CA ALA A 581 -22.44 -1.75 -32.00
C ALA A 581 -22.22 -2.90 -31.02
N ASN A 582 -22.43 -4.12 -31.49
CA ASN A 582 -21.90 -5.33 -30.88
C ASN A 582 -21.53 -6.27 -32.03
N THR A 583 -20.38 -6.02 -32.64
CA THR A 583 -19.94 -6.67 -33.88
C THR A 583 -18.69 -7.49 -33.61
N HIS A 584 -18.41 -8.46 -34.48
CA HIS A 584 -17.22 -9.29 -34.33
C HIS A 584 -16.69 -9.78 -35.69
N ILE A 585 -15.44 -10.20 -35.67
CA ILE A 585 -14.76 -10.92 -36.75
C ILE A 585 -14.06 -12.14 -36.14
N THR A 586 -14.32 -13.31 -36.71
CA THR A 586 -13.86 -14.60 -36.15
C THR A 586 -12.96 -15.31 -37.14
N LEU A 587 -11.87 -15.94 -36.70
CA LEU A 587 -11.06 -16.78 -37.57
C LEU A 587 -11.88 -17.95 -38.13
N SER A 588 -11.68 -18.28 -39.40
CA SER A 588 -12.48 -19.27 -40.12
C SER A 588 -12.08 -20.72 -39.84
N GLN A 589 -11.08 -20.95 -38.99
CA GLN A 589 -10.62 -22.28 -38.57
C GLN A 589 -10.17 -22.27 -37.10
N PRO A 590 -10.25 -23.42 -36.40
CA PRO A 590 -9.66 -23.58 -35.08
C PRO A 590 -8.17 -23.93 -35.16
N PHE A 591 -7.49 -23.82 -34.01
CA PHE A 591 -6.09 -24.19 -33.80
C PHE A 591 -5.97 -25.30 -32.75
N ASN A 592 -4.94 -26.13 -32.89
CA ASN A 592 -4.64 -27.24 -31.99
C ASN A 592 -3.33 -26.97 -31.24
N PHE A 593 -3.36 -27.09 -29.92
CA PHE A 593 -2.23 -26.86 -29.02
C PHE A 593 -1.84 -28.10 -28.20
N THR A 594 -2.13 -29.33 -28.65
CA THR A 594 -1.84 -30.56 -27.88
C THR A 594 -0.36 -30.85 -27.67
N ASP A 595 0.50 -30.53 -28.65
CA ASP A 595 1.95 -30.84 -28.62
C ASP A 595 2.82 -29.56 -28.50
N VAL A 596 2.27 -28.54 -27.84
CA VAL A 596 2.87 -27.21 -27.75
C VAL A 596 3.37 -26.96 -26.33
N ALA A 597 4.59 -26.45 -26.18
CA ALA A 597 5.15 -26.03 -24.89
C ALA A 597 4.56 -24.68 -24.45
N ILE A 598 4.52 -23.74 -25.40
CA ILE A 598 4.03 -22.38 -25.23
C ILE A 598 3.49 -21.87 -26.56
N ALA A 599 2.41 -21.10 -26.52
CA ALA A 599 1.82 -20.44 -27.68
C ALA A 599 1.42 -19.00 -27.34
N TRP A 600 1.39 -18.14 -28.35
CA TRP A 600 0.95 -16.76 -28.22
C TRP A 600 0.47 -16.21 -29.57
N ALA A 601 -0.26 -15.10 -29.52
CA ALA A 601 -0.63 -14.32 -30.68
C ALA A 601 0.11 -12.97 -30.69
N GLU A 602 0.49 -12.52 -31.88
CA GLU A 602 1.03 -11.19 -32.13
C GLU A 602 0.24 -10.52 -33.26
N PHE A 603 0.01 -9.22 -33.16
CA PHE A 603 -0.53 -8.43 -34.26
C PHE A 603 -0.17 -6.96 -34.08
N GLN A 604 -0.01 -6.24 -35.18
CA GLN A 604 0.08 -4.80 -35.14
C GLN A 604 -1.31 -4.23 -34.87
N THR A 605 -1.44 -3.27 -33.97
CA THR A 605 -2.72 -2.58 -33.74
C THR A 605 -2.55 -1.08 -33.56
N ARG A 606 -3.61 -0.36 -33.92
CA ARG A 606 -3.85 1.04 -33.56
C ARG A 606 -5.35 1.21 -33.37
N TYR A 607 -5.73 2.12 -32.49
CA TYR A 607 -7.15 2.33 -32.22
C TYR A 607 -7.46 3.72 -31.69
N ASN A 608 -8.67 4.18 -31.95
CA ASN A 608 -9.25 5.34 -31.30
C ASN A 608 -10.69 5.01 -30.99
N ILE A 609 -10.95 4.71 -29.73
CA ILE A 609 -12.20 4.23 -29.17
C ILE A 609 -12.62 5.20 -28.06
N GLU A 610 -13.92 5.35 -27.80
CA GLU A 610 -14.38 6.16 -26.67
C GLU A 610 -13.89 5.57 -25.35
N LEU A 611 -13.06 6.33 -24.63
CA LEU A 611 -12.48 5.92 -23.36
C LEU A 611 -13.61 5.64 -22.35
N ASN A 612 -13.55 4.51 -21.65
CA ASN A 612 -14.49 4.06 -20.62
C ASN A 612 -15.94 3.78 -21.05
N TRP A 613 -16.27 3.78 -22.34
CA TRP A 613 -17.62 3.51 -22.83
C TRP A 613 -17.62 2.43 -23.90
N ASP A 614 -16.81 2.63 -24.92
CA ASP A 614 -16.68 1.70 -26.04
C ASP A 614 -15.42 0.87 -25.87
N TYR A 615 -15.36 -0.30 -26.50
CA TYR A 615 -14.20 -1.16 -26.39
C TYR A 615 -14.10 -2.22 -27.47
N VAL A 616 -12.88 -2.73 -27.68
CA VAL A 616 -12.62 -3.96 -28.43
C VAL A 616 -12.03 -5.02 -27.52
N GLN A 617 -12.36 -6.29 -27.75
CA GLN A 617 -11.75 -7.45 -27.09
C GLN A 617 -11.20 -8.41 -28.12
N PHE A 618 -9.99 -8.91 -27.90
CA PHE A 618 -9.51 -10.15 -28.50
C PHE A 618 -9.92 -11.31 -27.60
N MET A 619 -10.52 -12.38 -28.15
CA MET A 619 -11.17 -13.42 -27.37
C MET A 619 -10.89 -14.81 -27.93
N TYR A 620 -10.94 -15.83 -27.07
CA TYR A 620 -10.87 -17.24 -27.46
C TYR A 620 -12.12 -18.05 -27.09
N SER A 621 -12.27 -19.23 -27.68
CA SER A 621 -13.29 -20.23 -27.35
C SER A 621 -12.74 -21.66 -27.53
N VAL A 622 -13.03 -22.54 -26.56
CA VAL A 622 -12.62 -23.97 -26.56
C VAL A 622 -13.82 -24.92 -26.65
N ASP A 623 -15.02 -24.40 -26.91
CA ASP A 623 -16.28 -25.15 -26.86
C ASP A 623 -17.10 -25.06 -28.16
N GLY A 624 -16.39 -24.90 -29.29
CA GLY A 624 -17.00 -24.76 -30.60
C GLY A 624 -17.74 -23.43 -30.77
N GLN A 625 -17.14 -22.32 -30.30
CA GLN A 625 -17.64 -20.95 -30.42
C GLN A 625 -18.89 -20.62 -29.59
N GLN A 626 -19.22 -21.42 -28.58
CA GLN A 626 -20.42 -21.20 -27.73
C GLN A 626 -20.16 -20.12 -26.67
N ASN A 627 -19.02 -20.19 -26.00
CA ASN A 627 -18.58 -19.22 -25.01
C ASN A 627 -17.26 -18.56 -25.45
N TRP A 628 -17.12 -17.27 -25.15
CA TRP A 628 -15.97 -16.48 -25.56
C TRP A 628 -15.38 -15.75 -24.37
N ILE A 629 -14.08 -15.93 -24.16
CA ILE A 629 -13.35 -15.41 -23.01
C ILE A 629 -12.35 -14.36 -23.54
N PRO A 630 -12.37 -13.11 -23.05
CA PRO A 630 -11.39 -12.09 -23.39
C PRO A 630 -9.96 -12.50 -22.99
N LEU A 631 -9.01 -12.20 -23.87
CA LEU A 631 -7.58 -12.41 -23.65
C LEU A 631 -6.92 -11.10 -23.23
N GLU A 632 -5.96 -11.21 -22.32
CA GLU A 632 -5.11 -10.11 -21.86
C GLU A 632 -3.88 -10.00 -22.76
N GLY A 633 -3.49 -8.77 -23.07
CA GLY A 633 -2.28 -8.43 -23.81
C GLY A 633 -1.65 -7.14 -23.30
N ASN A 634 -0.47 -6.81 -23.81
CA ASN A 634 0.36 -5.67 -23.37
C ASN A 634 -0.36 -4.32 -23.45
N TYR A 635 -1.32 -4.13 -24.37
CA TYR A 635 -2.07 -2.87 -24.51
C TYR A 635 -3.54 -2.99 -24.10
N THR A 636 -3.93 -4.09 -23.47
CA THR A 636 -5.25 -4.21 -22.85
C THR A 636 -5.29 -3.49 -21.50
N GLN A 637 -6.45 -2.92 -21.18
CA GLN A 637 -6.75 -2.31 -19.89
C GLN A 637 -7.94 -3.03 -19.26
N THR A 638 -8.06 -2.95 -17.93
CA THR A 638 -9.19 -3.52 -17.21
C THR A 638 -10.45 -2.71 -17.46
N GLY A 639 -11.51 -3.36 -17.94
CA GLY A 639 -12.77 -2.70 -18.25
C GLY A 639 -13.43 -2.04 -17.05
N GLY A 640 -13.84 -0.78 -17.22
CA GLY A 640 -14.52 0.02 -16.21
C GLY A 640 -16.02 -0.29 -16.04
N SER A 641 -16.72 0.57 -15.30
CA SER A 641 -18.14 0.35 -14.93
C SER A 641 -19.15 0.46 -16.07
N ASN A 642 -18.80 1.12 -17.19
CA ASN A 642 -19.66 1.20 -18.37
C ASN A 642 -19.22 0.24 -19.49
N GLN A 643 -18.27 -0.65 -19.20
CA GLN A 643 -17.74 -1.65 -20.13
C GLN A 643 -17.96 -3.06 -19.55
N ASP A 644 -17.38 -4.10 -20.16
CA ASP A 644 -17.33 -5.43 -19.54
C ASP A 644 -16.38 -5.37 -18.31
N THR A 645 -16.96 -5.06 -17.15
CA THR A 645 -16.22 -4.74 -15.92
C THR A 645 -15.28 -5.86 -15.51
N GLY A 646 -14.02 -5.50 -15.22
CA GLY A 646 -13.00 -6.45 -14.77
C GLY A 646 -12.48 -7.38 -15.87
N LYS A 647 -12.75 -7.10 -17.15
CA LYS A 647 -12.26 -7.89 -18.29
C LYS A 647 -11.21 -7.10 -19.09
N PRO A 648 -10.19 -7.76 -19.65
CA PRO A 648 -9.21 -7.08 -20.51
C PRO A 648 -9.88 -6.60 -21.80
N LEU A 649 -9.60 -5.36 -22.19
CA LEU A 649 -10.14 -4.71 -23.38
C LEU A 649 -9.27 -3.54 -23.89
N TYR A 650 -9.48 -3.15 -25.14
CA TYR A 650 -8.90 -1.94 -25.75
C TYR A 650 -9.92 -0.81 -25.70
N HIS A 651 -9.53 0.34 -25.16
CA HIS A 651 -10.30 1.59 -25.17
C HIS A 651 -9.35 2.80 -25.15
N GLY A 652 -9.85 4.01 -25.39
CA GLY A 652 -9.00 5.19 -25.49
C GLY A 652 -8.31 5.31 -26.86
N ALA A 653 -7.16 5.98 -26.92
CA ALA A 653 -6.47 6.29 -28.18
C ALA A 653 -5.03 5.79 -28.20
N GLN A 654 -4.73 4.93 -29.16
CA GLN A 654 -3.40 4.46 -29.55
C GLN A 654 -3.20 4.83 -31.03
N ASN A 655 -2.69 6.05 -31.29
CA ASN A 655 -2.64 6.63 -32.63
C ASN A 655 -1.49 6.08 -33.50
N SER A 656 -0.45 5.56 -32.86
CA SER A 656 0.68 4.89 -33.51
C SER A 656 0.46 3.39 -33.53
N TRP A 657 0.92 2.71 -34.59
CA TRP A 657 0.96 1.26 -34.61
C TRP A 657 1.88 0.73 -33.52
N VAL A 658 1.38 -0.24 -32.77
CA VAL A 658 2.12 -0.98 -31.73
C VAL A 658 1.97 -2.47 -32.00
N GLN A 659 2.99 -3.25 -31.65
CA GLN A 659 2.93 -4.70 -31.71
C GLN A 659 2.32 -5.22 -30.41
N GLU A 660 1.15 -5.83 -30.52
CA GLU A 660 0.48 -6.50 -29.41
C GLU A 660 1.05 -7.92 -29.23
N PHE A 661 1.12 -8.37 -27.98
CA PHE A 661 1.49 -9.72 -27.57
C PHE A 661 0.44 -10.27 -26.62
N VAL A 662 -0.06 -11.49 -26.90
CA VAL A 662 -1.11 -12.15 -26.11
C VAL A 662 -0.68 -13.57 -25.80
N ASP A 663 -0.44 -13.88 -24.53
CA ASP A 663 -0.07 -15.23 -24.07
C ASP A 663 -1.25 -16.20 -24.21
N LEU A 664 -1.01 -17.33 -24.89
CA LEU A 664 -1.98 -18.40 -25.11
C LEU A 664 -1.56 -19.70 -24.40
N SER A 665 -0.54 -19.68 -23.54
CA SER A 665 0.01 -20.87 -22.87
C SER A 665 -1.02 -21.62 -22.02
N HIS A 666 -1.99 -20.91 -21.44
CA HIS A 666 -3.11 -21.51 -20.72
C HIS A 666 -4.05 -22.36 -21.60
N LEU A 667 -3.89 -22.31 -22.93
CA LEU A 667 -4.62 -23.09 -23.93
C LEU A 667 -3.84 -24.32 -24.42
N VAL A 668 -2.62 -24.53 -23.94
CA VAL A 668 -1.84 -25.76 -24.20
C VAL A 668 -2.64 -26.99 -23.79
N GLY A 669 -2.58 -28.04 -24.62
CA GLY A 669 -3.36 -29.26 -24.45
C GLY A 669 -4.75 -29.24 -25.11
N GLN A 670 -5.25 -28.09 -25.58
CA GLN A 670 -6.56 -28.00 -26.23
C GLN A 670 -6.50 -28.42 -27.72
N GLU A 671 -7.39 -29.33 -28.12
CA GLU A 671 -7.46 -29.82 -29.50
C GLU A 671 -8.14 -28.82 -30.47
N GLU A 672 -9.02 -27.96 -29.97
CA GLU A 672 -9.83 -27.04 -30.78
C GLU A 672 -10.00 -25.68 -30.10
N VAL A 673 -9.25 -24.67 -30.56
CA VAL A 673 -9.29 -23.29 -30.07
C VAL A 673 -9.65 -22.31 -31.17
N TRP A 674 -10.66 -21.48 -30.94
CA TRP A 674 -11.11 -20.43 -31.86
C TRP A 674 -10.75 -19.04 -31.35
N PHE A 675 -10.46 -18.10 -32.25
CA PHE A 675 -10.18 -16.69 -31.90
C PHE A 675 -11.10 -15.71 -32.63
N ARG A 676 -11.40 -14.57 -31.99
CA ARG A 676 -12.15 -13.47 -32.59
C ARG A 676 -11.76 -12.11 -32.00
N PHE A 677 -12.08 -11.05 -32.74
CA PHE A 677 -12.19 -9.70 -32.18
C PHE A 677 -13.67 -9.30 -32.06
N ARG A 678 -14.03 -8.59 -30.99
CA ARG A 678 -15.38 -8.06 -30.76
C ARG A 678 -15.30 -6.57 -30.45
N LEU A 679 -16.06 -5.75 -31.18
CA LEU A 679 -16.33 -4.36 -30.85
C LEU A 679 -17.66 -4.27 -30.11
N TYR A 680 -17.68 -3.51 -29.02
CA TYR A 680 -18.90 -3.07 -28.36
C TYR A 680 -18.90 -1.55 -28.23
N SER A 681 -20.05 -0.93 -28.51
CA SER A 681 -20.20 0.52 -28.34
C SER A 681 -21.56 0.91 -27.77
N ASP A 682 -21.59 2.06 -27.09
CA ASP A 682 -22.78 2.63 -26.48
C ASP A 682 -23.59 3.50 -27.48
N GLY A 683 -24.63 4.18 -26.98
CA GLY A 683 -25.55 4.98 -27.79
C GLY A 683 -25.02 6.31 -28.35
N TYR A 684 -23.82 6.76 -27.98
CA TYR A 684 -23.34 8.13 -28.24
C TYR A 684 -21.83 8.18 -28.44
N ILE A 685 -21.35 9.12 -29.26
CA ILE A 685 -19.93 9.30 -29.57
C ILE A 685 -19.36 8.06 -30.27
N ASN A 686 -18.83 8.27 -31.46
CA ASN A 686 -18.11 7.25 -32.17
C ASN A 686 -16.80 7.82 -32.69
N LYS A 687 -15.82 6.93 -32.81
CA LYS A 687 -14.47 7.27 -33.22
C LYS A 687 -14.01 6.34 -34.34
N GLU A 688 -12.75 6.48 -34.74
CA GLU A 688 -12.15 5.75 -35.87
C GLU A 688 -12.24 4.23 -35.71
N GLY A 689 -12.23 3.73 -34.47
CA GLY A 689 -12.34 2.30 -34.16
C GLY A 689 -10.99 1.64 -33.99
N PHE A 690 -10.92 0.35 -34.31
CA PHE A 690 -9.80 -0.53 -34.07
C PHE A 690 -9.31 -1.13 -35.38
N TYR A 691 -8.00 -1.09 -35.56
CA TYR A 691 -7.30 -1.65 -36.71
C TYR A 691 -6.32 -2.71 -36.22
N PHE A 692 -6.22 -3.81 -36.94
CA PHE A 692 -5.15 -4.77 -36.73
C PHE A 692 -4.57 -5.28 -38.05
N ASP A 693 -3.29 -5.62 -38.00
CA ASP A 693 -2.48 -5.99 -39.15
C ASP A 693 -1.44 -7.04 -38.76
N ASP A 694 -0.90 -7.78 -39.74
CA ASP A 694 0.13 -8.82 -39.54
C ASP A 694 -0.20 -9.83 -38.41
N PHE A 695 -1.45 -10.31 -38.35
CA PHE A 695 -1.90 -11.22 -37.32
C PHE A 695 -1.19 -12.58 -37.41
N THR A 696 -0.51 -12.95 -36.33
CA THR A 696 0.35 -14.12 -36.26
C THR A 696 0.00 -14.94 -35.02
N ILE A 697 -0.06 -16.26 -35.17
CA ILE A 697 -0.04 -17.19 -34.03
C ILE A 697 1.25 -17.99 -34.15
N LYS A 698 2.02 -18.00 -33.07
CA LYS A 698 3.27 -18.75 -32.95
C LYS A 698 3.15 -19.77 -31.83
N SER A 699 3.93 -20.83 -31.95
CA SER A 699 4.09 -21.82 -30.89
C SER A 699 5.50 -22.36 -30.87
N LEU A 700 5.92 -22.80 -29.69
CA LEU A 700 7.12 -23.60 -29.52
C LEU A 700 6.71 -25.05 -29.30
N LEU A 701 7.14 -25.95 -30.17
CA LEU A 701 6.89 -27.38 -30.00
C LEU A 701 7.78 -27.95 -28.90
N VAL A 702 7.23 -28.87 -28.10
CA VAL A 702 8.02 -29.68 -27.18
C VAL A 702 8.83 -30.68 -28.00
N THR A 703 10.15 -30.67 -27.84
CA THR A 703 10.97 -31.83 -28.27
C THR A 703 11.10 -32.78 -27.08
N PRO A 704 10.56 -34.01 -27.16
CA PRO A 704 10.68 -34.96 -26.06
C PRO A 704 12.14 -35.30 -25.80
N GLY A 705 12.57 -35.11 -24.56
CA GLY A 705 13.85 -35.54 -24.04
C GLY A 705 13.74 -35.76 -22.54
N PHE A 706 14.48 -36.75 -22.03
CA PHE A 706 14.47 -37.10 -20.62
C PHE A 706 15.89 -36.91 -20.09
N LEU A 707 16.13 -35.78 -19.46
CA LEU A 707 17.37 -35.46 -18.76
C LEU A 707 17.05 -35.19 -17.29
N PHE A 708 17.94 -35.64 -16.41
CA PHE A 708 17.95 -35.31 -14.99
C PHE A 708 19.26 -34.58 -14.72
N LEU A 709 19.18 -33.28 -14.40
CA LEU A 709 20.32 -32.36 -14.31
C LEU A 709 20.29 -31.58 -12.98
N PRO A 710 20.42 -32.25 -11.83
CA PRO A 710 20.55 -31.54 -10.56
C PRO A 710 21.91 -30.83 -10.46
N PRO A 711 22.04 -29.78 -9.64
CA PRO A 711 23.32 -29.20 -9.26
C PRO A 711 24.23 -30.25 -8.61
N GLU A 712 25.56 -30.08 -8.74
CA GLU A 712 26.54 -30.96 -8.08
C GLU A 712 26.44 -30.87 -6.54
N SER A 713 25.96 -29.75 -6.01
CA SER A 713 25.80 -29.53 -4.58
C SER A 713 24.66 -28.58 -4.22
N PHE A 714 24.08 -28.78 -3.04
CA PHE A 714 23.23 -27.81 -2.35
C PHE A 714 23.83 -27.49 -0.97
N SER A 715 23.55 -26.30 -0.45
CA SER A 715 23.96 -25.89 0.89
C SER A 715 22.81 -25.25 1.67
N PHE A 716 22.76 -25.48 2.98
CA PHE A 716 21.81 -24.85 3.90
C PHE A 716 22.46 -24.62 5.26
N TYR A 717 21.94 -23.68 6.06
CA TYR A 717 22.46 -23.50 7.43
C TYR A 717 21.95 -24.61 8.34
N GLN A 718 22.79 -25.10 9.26
CA GLN A 718 22.52 -26.27 10.12
C GLN A 718 21.20 -26.27 10.92
N HIS A 719 20.57 -25.09 11.11
CA HIS A 719 19.30 -24.92 11.82
C HIS A 719 18.07 -24.86 10.90
N GLN A 720 18.29 -24.77 9.59
CA GLN A 720 17.25 -24.65 8.57
C GLN A 720 16.95 -26.01 7.92
N ASP A 721 15.91 -26.00 7.10
CA ASP A 721 15.57 -27.10 6.22
C ASP A 721 15.92 -26.73 4.79
N LEU A 722 16.42 -27.70 4.03
CA LEU A 722 16.64 -27.57 2.60
C LEU A 722 15.49 -28.25 1.85
N GLU A 723 14.74 -27.48 1.08
CA GLU A 723 13.72 -28.02 0.18
C GLU A 723 14.29 -28.10 -1.24
N ILE A 724 14.12 -29.26 -1.89
CA ILE A 724 14.55 -29.49 -3.28
C ILE A 724 13.35 -30.00 -4.07
N ASN A 725 12.94 -29.26 -5.08
CA ASN A 725 11.91 -29.69 -6.02
C ASN A 725 12.55 -30.28 -7.29
N PHE A 726 12.51 -31.60 -7.44
CA PHE A 726 13.10 -32.28 -8.59
C PHE A 726 12.43 -31.99 -9.94
N SER A 727 11.22 -31.41 -9.96
CA SER A 727 10.65 -30.90 -11.22
C SER A 727 11.54 -29.83 -11.84
N ASP A 728 12.29 -29.10 -11.01
CA ASP A 728 13.15 -28.00 -11.43
C ASP A 728 14.50 -28.48 -11.97
N TYR A 729 14.71 -29.80 -12.07
CA TYR A 729 15.94 -30.46 -12.54
C TYR A 729 15.67 -31.55 -13.58
N ILE A 730 14.44 -31.66 -14.09
CA ILE A 730 14.06 -32.62 -15.13
C ILE A 730 13.48 -31.90 -16.36
N THR A 731 13.60 -32.52 -17.53
CA THR A 731 13.12 -31.96 -18.80
C THR A 731 11.73 -32.43 -19.24
N TRP A 732 11.04 -33.21 -18.40
CA TRP A 732 9.71 -33.74 -18.72
C TRP A 732 8.72 -33.42 -17.60
N ASN A 733 7.43 -33.40 -17.94
CA ASN A 733 6.38 -33.26 -16.93
C ASN A 733 6.21 -34.60 -16.20
N PRO A 734 6.52 -34.70 -14.90
CA PRO A 734 6.49 -35.96 -14.18
C PRO A 734 5.05 -36.45 -13.99
N ASP A 735 4.78 -37.71 -14.34
CA ASP A 735 3.46 -38.31 -14.12
C ASP A 735 3.28 -38.62 -12.62
N PRO A 736 2.31 -37.99 -11.93
CA PRO A 736 2.13 -38.21 -10.50
C PRO A 736 1.83 -39.67 -10.10
N GLU A 737 1.33 -40.50 -11.03
CA GLU A 737 1.03 -41.91 -10.75
C GLU A 737 2.27 -42.81 -10.83
N SER A 738 3.29 -42.43 -11.62
CA SER A 738 4.49 -43.24 -11.85
C SER A 738 5.80 -42.63 -11.38
N PHE A 739 5.85 -41.33 -11.11
CA PHE A 739 7.06 -40.66 -10.62
C PHE A 739 7.42 -41.10 -9.20
N GLN A 740 8.67 -41.51 -8.98
CA GLN A 740 9.20 -41.89 -7.68
C GLN A 740 10.61 -41.32 -7.49
N ILE A 741 10.88 -40.85 -6.28
CA ILE A 741 12.22 -40.47 -5.82
C ILE A 741 12.68 -41.48 -4.75
N SER A 742 13.95 -41.86 -4.79
CA SER A 742 14.62 -42.63 -3.74
C SER A 742 16.05 -42.10 -3.55
N TRP A 743 16.66 -42.39 -2.40
CA TRP A 743 17.98 -41.88 -2.06
C TRP A 743 18.79 -42.87 -1.22
N GLU A 744 20.12 -42.76 -1.28
CA GLU A 744 21.05 -43.47 -0.41
C GLU A 744 22.27 -42.59 -0.03
N GLY A 745 22.84 -42.80 1.16
CA GLY A 745 24.04 -42.10 1.63
C GLY A 745 23.82 -41.00 2.68
N ASN A 746 22.60 -40.85 3.21
CA ASN A 746 22.26 -39.85 4.22
C ASN A 746 22.48 -40.39 5.66
N GLU A 747 23.65 -40.19 6.26
CA GLU A 747 23.97 -40.69 7.61
C GLU A 747 23.62 -39.67 8.71
N ASN A 748 23.87 -38.39 8.45
CA ASN A 748 23.64 -37.26 9.37
C ASN A 748 22.45 -36.39 8.93
N LEU A 749 21.84 -36.72 7.79
CA LEU A 749 20.69 -36.01 7.23
C LEU A 749 19.43 -36.88 7.23
N THR A 750 18.32 -36.27 7.65
CA THR A 750 16.97 -36.81 7.47
C THR A 750 16.42 -36.28 6.15
N ILE A 751 15.91 -37.17 5.30
CA ILE A 751 15.26 -36.79 4.04
C ILE A 751 13.84 -37.32 4.07
N GLU A 752 12.88 -36.45 3.80
CA GLU A 752 11.46 -36.78 3.70
C GLU A 752 10.89 -36.30 2.37
N LYS A 753 9.88 -37.01 1.83
CA LYS A 753 9.14 -36.55 0.66
C LYS A 753 8.06 -35.58 1.11
N ASP A 754 7.96 -34.45 0.41
CA ASP A 754 6.89 -33.46 0.61
C ASP A 754 6.05 -33.30 -0.68
N GLY A 755 5.35 -34.37 -1.06
CA GLY A 755 4.62 -34.44 -2.33
C GLY A 755 5.29 -35.37 -3.34
N THR A 756 5.09 -35.11 -4.63
CA THR A 756 5.53 -36.00 -5.71
C THR A 756 7.00 -35.77 -6.09
N THR A 757 7.37 -34.50 -6.29
CA THR A 757 8.69 -34.10 -6.81
C THR A 757 9.58 -33.43 -5.76
N ILE A 758 9.03 -33.09 -4.59
CA ILE A 758 9.72 -32.32 -3.57
C ILE A 758 10.25 -33.23 -2.48
N ILE A 759 11.48 -32.97 -2.06
CA ILE A 759 12.06 -33.51 -0.84
C ILE A 759 12.43 -32.39 0.12
N ARG A 760 12.36 -32.70 1.41
CA ARG A 760 12.84 -31.85 2.50
C ARG A 760 14.00 -32.57 3.18
N ILE A 761 15.12 -31.88 3.30
CA ILE A 761 16.34 -32.36 3.93
C ILE A 761 16.55 -31.55 5.20
N GLN A 762 16.82 -32.25 6.30
CA GLN A 762 17.09 -31.66 7.60
C GLN A 762 18.29 -32.34 8.23
N ASN A 763 18.98 -31.63 9.10
CA ASN A 763 19.97 -32.23 9.97
C ASN A 763 19.31 -33.22 10.95
N THR A 764 19.83 -34.44 11.06
CA THR A 764 19.43 -35.39 12.11
C THR A 764 19.89 -34.91 13.49
N ASP A 765 21.07 -34.29 13.55
CA ASP A 765 21.58 -33.56 14.71
C ASP A 765 21.72 -32.08 14.31
N VAL A 766 20.96 -31.19 14.96
CA VAL A 766 20.90 -29.76 14.64
C VAL A 766 22.27 -29.05 14.78
N PHE A 767 23.25 -29.67 15.44
CA PHE A 767 24.62 -29.15 15.56
C PHE A 767 25.60 -29.74 14.54
N TRP A 768 25.14 -30.62 13.65
CA TRP A 768 26.01 -31.19 12.63
C TRP A 768 26.32 -30.17 11.53
N ILE A 769 27.61 -30.06 11.23
CA ILE A 769 28.16 -29.31 10.10
C ILE A 769 29.02 -30.23 9.26
N GLY A 770 28.96 -30.06 7.95
CA GLY A 770 29.73 -30.86 7.01
C GLY A 770 28.97 -31.17 5.74
N GLU A 771 29.54 -32.08 4.95
CA GLU A 771 29.02 -32.45 3.64
C GLU A 771 28.69 -33.95 3.61
N GLU A 772 27.57 -34.31 2.98
CA GLU A 772 27.23 -35.69 2.63
C GLU A 772 26.96 -35.83 1.13
N SER A 773 27.55 -36.85 0.51
CA SER A 773 27.23 -37.21 -0.87
C SER A 773 26.06 -38.18 -0.88
N ILE A 774 24.92 -37.73 -1.39
CA ILE A 774 23.68 -38.50 -1.46
C ILE A 774 23.43 -38.89 -2.92
N VAL A 775 23.18 -40.17 -3.16
CA VAL A 775 22.74 -40.63 -4.49
C VAL A 775 21.24 -40.52 -4.55
N PHE A 776 20.72 -39.64 -5.39
CA PHE A 776 19.29 -39.53 -5.67
C PHE A 776 18.95 -40.30 -6.94
N THR A 777 17.95 -41.17 -6.86
CA THR A 777 17.41 -41.91 -7.99
C THR A 777 15.97 -41.51 -8.22
N ILE A 778 15.67 -41.01 -9.40
CA ILE A 778 14.32 -40.70 -9.86
C ILE A 778 13.87 -41.69 -10.92
N THR A 779 12.61 -42.10 -10.88
CA THR A 779 11.99 -42.97 -11.88
C THR A 779 10.64 -42.42 -12.31
N ASP A 780 10.29 -42.56 -13.59
CA ASP A 780 8.95 -42.23 -14.09
C ASP A 780 8.54 -43.20 -15.20
N GLY A 781 7.69 -44.16 -14.85
CA GLY A 781 7.32 -45.26 -15.75
C GLY A 781 8.52 -46.15 -16.08
N ASP A 782 9.01 -46.08 -17.32
CA ASP A 782 10.18 -46.82 -17.81
C ASP A 782 11.50 -46.01 -17.71
N LEU A 783 11.44 -44.76 -17.23
CA LEU A 783 12.61 -43.89 -17.07
C LEU A 783 13.24 -44.09 -15.68
N GLU A 784 14.57 -44.10 -15.61
CA GLU A 784 15.34 -44.17 -14.37
C GLU A 784 16.64 -43.37 -14.54
N PHE A 785 16.89 -42.44 -13.61
CA PHE A 785 18.12 -41.64 -13.55
C PHE A 785 18.65 -41.62 -12.12
N SER A 786 19.97 -41.64 -11.96
CA SER A 786 20.64 -41.57 -10.66
C SER A 786 21.79 -40.57 -10.72
N GLU A 787 21.84 -39.65 -9.77
CA GLU A 787 22.92 -38.66 -9.66
C GLU A 787 23.43 -38.55 -8.23
N VAL A 788 24.71 -38.19 -8.09
CA VAL A 788 25.34 -37.96 -6.78
C VAL A 788 25.35 -36.47 -6.51
N ILE A 789 24.69 -36.05 -5.44
CA ILE A 789 24.55 -34.64 -5.04
C ILE A 789 25.21 -34.46 -3.67
N VAL A 790 26.07 -33.45 -3.54
CA VAL A 790 26.66 -33.09 -2.25
C VAL A 790 25.73 -32.14 -1.49
N ILE A 791 25.31 -32.51 -0.30
CA ILE A 791 24.53 -31.65 0.58
C ILE A 791 25.44 -31.12 1.69
N SER A 792 25.64 -29.80 1.75
CA SER A 792 26.45 -29.11 2.77
C SER A 792 25.55 -28.47 3.83
N ALA A 793 25.77 -28.82 5.10
CA ALA A 793 25.25 -28.08 6.24
C ALA A 793 26.31 -27.08 6.74
N GLU A 794 26.04 -25.80 6.52
CA GLU A 794 26.89 -24.68 6.91
C GLU A 794 26.64 -24.27 8.37
N PRO A 795 27.66 -23.85 9.10
CA PRO A 795 27.49 -23.38 10.47
C PRO A 795 26.64 -22.11 10.53
N VAL A 796 25.80 -22.00 11.56
CA VAL A 796 25.12 -20.74 11.90
C VAL A 796 26.18 -19.65 12.16
N PRO A 797 26.08 -18.45 11.54
CA PRO A 797 26.95 -17.32 11.82
C PRO A 797 26.89 -16.89 13.28
N ALA A 798 28.01 -16.34 13.78
CA ALA A 798 28.05 -15.81 15.13
C ALA A 798 27.29 -14.49 15.25
N PRO A 799 26.59 -14.24 16.37
CA PRO A 799 25.98 -12.95 16.62
C PRO A 799 27.03 -11.87 16.85
N VAL A 800 26.67 -10.63 16.56
CA VAL A 800 27.53 -9.46 16.70
C VAL A 800 26.96 -8.52 17.76
N VAL A 801 27.73 -8.27 18.82
CA VAL A 801 27.40 -7.19 19.77
C VAL A 801 27.85 -5.87 19.14
N SER A 802 26.91 -5.11 18.56
CA SER A 802 27.19 -3.87 17.82
C SER A 802 27.33 -2.64 18.73
N GLY A 803 26.87 -2.72 19.98
CA GLY A 803 27.04 -1.63 20.95
C GLY A 803 26.43 -1.89 22.32
N GLN A 804 26.32 -0.83 23.12
CA GLN A 804 25.72 -0.83 24.45
C GLN A 804 25.05 0.51 24.79
N GLU A 805 24.22 0.49 25.82
CA GLU A 805 23.74 1.69 26.51
C GLU A 805 24.82 2.33 27.40
N ASP A 806 24.68 3.62 27.67
CA ASP A 806 25.54 4.36 28.62
C ASP A 806 25.27 3.92 30.06
N ILE A 807 26.31 3.45 30.77
CA ILE A 807 26.19 2.96 32.15
C ILE A 807 27.13 3.73 33.08
N THR A 808 26.56 4.38 34.10
CA THR A 808 27.30 5.04 35.17
C THR A 808 26.80 4.60 36.54
N ILE A 809 27.73 4.23 37.43
CA ILE A 809 27.46 3.89 38.83
C ILE A 809 28.37 4.68 39.79
N SER A 810 27.94 4.82 41.04
CA SER A 810 28.76 5.42 42.10
C SER A 810 29.72 4.39 42.69
N GLN A 811 30.91 4.83 43.09
CA GLN A 811 31.87 4.02 43.85
C GLN A 811 31.19 3.30 45.04
N GLY A 812 31.40 1.99 45.15
CA GLY A 812 30.81 1.15 46.19
C GLY A 812 29.41 0.58 45.87
N SER A 813 28.76 1.01 44.79
CA SER A 813 27.49 0.44 44.30
C SER A 813 27.74 -0.78 43.41
N SER A 814 26.82 -1.76 43.46
CA SER A 814 26.79 -2.87 42.52
C SER A 814 25.94 -2.52 41.30
N PHE A 815 26.32 -3.01 40.12
CA PHE A 815 25.54 -2.93 38.90
C PHE A 815 24.82 -4.25 38.62
N TYR A 816 23.55 -4.20 38.25
CA TYR A 816 22.76 -5.37 37.90
C TYR A 816 22.62 -5.43 36.39
N PHE A 817 23.35 -6.33 35.74
CA PHE A 817 23.34 -6.47 34.29
C PHE A 817 22.00 -7.02 33.81
N GLN A 818 21.45 -6.41 32.76
CA GLN A 818 20.27 -6.84 32.04
C GLN A 818 20.56 -6.90 30.54
N PRO A 819 19.98 -7.87 29.80
CA PRO A 819 20.29 -8.08 28.39
C PRO A 819 20.11 -6.83 27.51
N TRP A 820 19.08 -6.01 27.75
CA TRP A 820 18.78 -4.83 26.94
C TRP A 820 19.83 -3.70 27.03
N TYR A 821 20.86 -3.85 27.85
CA TYR A 821 22.00 -2.92 27.82
C TYR A 821 22.97 -3.17 26.66
N LEU A 822 22.81 -4.27 25.92
CA LEU A 822 23.59 -4.57 24.71
C LEU A 822 22.71 -4.41 23.48
N HIS A 823 23.31 -3.92 22.40
CA HIS A 823 22.77 -4.01 21.05
C HIS A 823 23.41 -5.21 20.38
N VAL A 824 22.60 -6.16 19.94
CA VAL A 824 23.06 -7.40 19.32
C VAL A 824 22.35 -7.57 17.98
N GLU A 825 23.13 -7.80 16.94
CA GLU A 825 22.69 -8.12 15.59
C GLU A 825 22.97 -9.60 15.33
N ASP A 826 21.97 -10.31 14.81
CA ASP A 826 22.08 -11.70 14.39
C ASP A 826 21.23 -11.90 13.13
N LEU A 827 21.67 -12.79 12.24
CA LEU A 827 21.03 -13.00 10.95
C LEU A 827 19.72 -13.81 11.07
N PHE A 828 19.58 -14.62 12.12
CA PHE A 828 18.55 -15.65 12.23
C PHE A 828 17.72 -15.61 13.52
N PHE A 829 18.27 -15.09 14.62
CA PHE A 829 17.64 -15.17 15.95
C PHE A 829 17.38 -13.80 16.56
N ASN A 830 16.34 -13.71 17.38
CA ASN A 830 15.90 -12.47 18.01
C ASN A 830 16.49 -12.30 19.41
N TYR A 831 17.30 -11.25 19.57
CA TYR A 831 17.86 -10.86 20.86
C TYR A 831 16.84 -10.08 21.72
N PRO A 832 16.77 -10.30 23.05
CA PRO A 832 17.61 -11.18 23.87
C PRO A 832 17.01 -12.57 24.16
N GLU A 833 15.80 -12.85 23.68
CA GLU A 833 14.99 -13.99 24.15
C GLU A 833 15.58 -15.35 23.75
N GLU A 834 16.25 -15.41 22.60
CA GLU A 834 16.84 -16.62 22.04
C GLU A 834 18.34 -16.76 22.34
N PHE A 835 18.88 -15.93 23.25
CA PHE A 835 20.32 -15.83 23.49
C PHE A 835 20.72 -16.19 24.92
N GLU A 836 21.85 -16.88 25.04
CA GLU A 836 22.56 -17.01 26.32
C GLU A 836 23.66 -15.96 26.43
N ILE A 837 23.77 -15.30 27.59
CA ILE A 837 24.77 -14.26 27.83
C ILE A 837 25.77 -14.75 28.87
N THR A 838 27.05 -14.69 28.54
CA THR A 838 28.14 -14.99 29.45
C THR A 838 28.88 -13.73 29.82
N LEU A 839 28.92 -13.43 31.13
CA LEU A 839 29.70 -12.34 31.71
C LEU A 839 31.01 -12.91 32.26
N PHE A 840 32.15 -12.27 31.95
CA PHE A 840 33.46 -12.73 32.40
C PHE A 840 33.96 -11.93 33.61
N GLU A 841 34.63 -12.61 34.54
CA GLU A 841 35.26 -11.97 35.70
C GLU A 841 36.44 -11.06 35.29
N GLY A 842 36.67 -10.00 36.06
CA GLY A 842 37.76 -9.05 35.82
C GLY A 842 38.59 -8.78 37.08
N ASP A 843 39.66 -8.00 36.92
CA ASP A 843 40.57 -7.67 38.04
C ASP A 843 39.96 -6.65 39.03
N ASP A 844 39.10 -5.76 38.53
CA ASP A 844 38.58 -4.60 39.26
C ASP A 844 37.13 -4.77 39.76
N TYR A 845 36.51 -5.91 39.51
CA TYR A 845 35.15 -6.24 39.96
C TYR A 845 35.00 -7.75 40.16
N THR A 846 33.91 -8.16 40.81
CA THR A 846 33.50 -9.57 40.89
C THR A 846 32.06 -9.73 40.43
N ILE A 847 31.72 -10.85 39.82
CA ILE A 847 30.35 -11.18 39.43
C ILE A 847 29.67 -12.01 40.54
N VAL A 848 28.57 -11.50 41.07
CA VAL A 848 27.77 -12.12 42.12
C VAL A 848 26.43 -12.54 41.55
N LEU A 849 25.94 -13.73 41.92
CA LEU A 849 24.65 -14.27 41.44
C LEU A 849 24.51 -14.28 39.90
N SER A 850 25.64 -14.43 39.19
CA SER A 850 25.76 -14.52 37.73
C SER A 850 25.46 -13.24 36.92
N ASN A 851 24.91 -12.18 37.51
CA ASN A 851 24.61 -10.93 36.78
C ASN A 851 24.75 -9.65 37.61
N ILE A 852 25.28 -9.71 38.83
CA ILE A 852 25.58 -8.52 39.64
C ILE A 852 27.08 -8.25 39.57
N ILE A 853 27.45 -7.15 38.92
CA ILE A 853 28.83 -6.69 38.84
C ILE A 853 29.10 -5.84 40.08
N GLN A 854 30.00 -6.32 40.94
CA GLN A 854 30.40 -5.63 42.15
C GLN A 854 31.83 -5.08 41.98
N PRO A 855 31.99 -3.77 41.75
CA PRO A 855 33.31 -3.13 41.72
C PRO A 855 34.09 -3.36 43.02
N SER A 856 35.41 -3.44 42.92
CA SER A 856 36.31 -3.41 44.07
C SER A 856 36.10 -2.12 44.86
N SER A 857 36.18 -2.19 46.20
CA SER A 857 35.72 -1.13 47.11
C SER A 857 36.33 0.26 46.88
N ASP A 858 37.54 0.32 46.31
CA ASP A 858 38.28 1.57 46.07
C ASP A 858 38.39 1.95 44.57
N PHE A 859 37.72 1.20 43.68
CA PHE A 859 37.81 1.41 42.23
C PHE A 859 36.99 2.63 41.79
N HIS A 860 37.60 3.44 40.91
CA HIS A 860 36.96 4.53 40.17
C HIS A 860 37.59 4.59 38.77
N GLY A 861 36.78 4.85 37.75
CA GLY A 861 37.17 4.72 36.35
C GLY A 861 36.21 3.79 35.58
N THR A 862 36.57 3.43 34.35
CA THR A 862 35.75 2.53 33.52
C THR A 862 36.07 1.08 33.86
N ILE A 863 35.07 0.31 34.29
CA ILE A 863 35.13 -1.16 34.25
C ILE A 863 34.94 -1.60 32.80
N LEU A 864 35.82 -2.46 32.31
CA LEU A 864 35.63 -3.20 31.07
C LEU A 864 35.14 -4.60 31.46
N LEU A 865 33.85 -4.84 31.31
CA LEU A 865 33.21 -6.13 31.54
C LEU A 865 33.21 -6.89 30.21
N PRO A 866 34.04 -7.93 30.02
CA PRO A 866 33.96 -8.74 28.83
C PRO A 866 32.64 -9.53 28.86
N VAL A 867 31.93 -9.51 27.74
CA VAL A 867 30.65 -10.19 27.53
C VAL A 867 30.69 -10.96 26.21
N SER A 868 30.13 -12.16 26.18
CA SER A 868 29.79 -12.85 24.94
C SER A 868 28.30 -13.21 24.95
N VAL A 869 27.69 -13.20 23.76
CA VAL A 869 26.31 -13.62 23.55
C VAL A 869 26.29 -14.84 22.63
N ASN A 870 25.47 -15.83 22.92
CA ASN A 870 25.39 -17.10 22.20
C ASN A 870 23.98 -17.26 21.63
N ASN A 871 23.87 -17.51 20.33
CA ASN A 871 22.58 -17.67 19.64
C ASN A 871 22.02 -19.10 19.70
N GLY A 872 22.45 -19.90 20.68
CA GLY A 872 22.14 -21.32 20.79
C GLY A 872 23.07 -22.23 19.99
N PHE A 873 23.90 -21.69 19.09
CA PHE A 873 24.84 -22.45 18.27
C PHE A 873 26.30 -22.02 18.45
N VAL A 874 26.56 -20.72 18.45
CA VAL A 874 27.92 -20.18 18.47
C VAL A 874 27.98 -18.90 19.31
N ASP A 875 29.11 -18.70 19.98
CA ASP A 875 29.40 -17.49 20.75
C ASP A 875 29.80 -16.33 19.83
N SER A 876 29.37 -15.12 20.16
CA SER A 876 29.92 -13.88 19.62
C SER A 876 31.40 -13.73 19.98
N ASP A 877 32.08 -12.83 19.26
CA ASP A 877 33.32 -12.26 19.77
C ASP A 877 33.08 -11.57 21.14
N ILE A 878 34.12 -11.52 21.97
CA ILE A 878 34.05 -10.88 23.28
C ILE A 878 33.94 -9.36 23.10
N TYR A 879 32.82 -8.80 23.56
CA TYR A 879 32.58 -7.37 23.65
C TYR A 879 32.94 -6.86 25.03
N ASN A 880 33.79 -5.83 25.13
CA ASN A 880 34.14 -5.23 26.42
C ASN A 880 33.16 -4.11 26.74
N MET A 881 32.12 -4.45 27.51
CA MET A 881 31.12 -3.50 27.97
C MET A 881 31.72 -2.51 28.97
N GLU A 882 31.57 -1.23 28.72
CA GLU A 882 32.06 -0.14 29.55
C GLU A 882 31.04 0.24 30.64
N ILE A 883 31.49 0.24 31.90
CA ILE A 883 30.70 0.70 33.05
C ILE A 883 31.50 1.78 33.77
N MET A 884 31.04 3.04 33.72
CA MET A 884 31.72 4.16 34.37
C MET A 884 31.46 4.17 35.88
N VAL A 885 32.50 3.96 36.69
CA VAL A 885 32.45 4.10 38.15
C VAL A 885 32.97 5.48 38.54
N THR A 886 32.08 6.34 39.03
CA THR A 886 32.44 7.70 39.44
C THR A 886 32.89 7.74 40.91
N PRO A 887 33.95 8.50 41.25
CA PRO A 887 34.35 8.71 42.64
C PRO A 887 33.18 9.25 43.45
N GLU A 888 33.14 8.94 44.74
CA GLU A 888 32.14 9.46 45.66
C GLU A 888 32.26 11.00 45.78
N THR A 889 31.60 11.74 44.88
CA THR A 889 31.34 13.16 45.08
C THR A 889 30.25 13.28 46.12
N ALA A 890 30.57 13.93 47.24
CA ALA A 890 29.59 14.39 48.21
C ALA A 890 28.60 15.35 47.53
N VAL A 891 27.55 14.76 47.00
CA VAL A 891 26.32 15.41 46.56
C VAL A 891 25.22 14.65 47.29
N GLU A 892 24.35 15.42 47.92
CA GLU A 892 23.25 15.00 48.79
C GLU A 892 22.61 13.69 48.31
N GLU A 893 22.45 12.75 49.23
CA GLU A 893 21.51 11.63 49.10
C GLU A 893 20.16 12.19 48.64
N LEU A 894 19.88 12.12 47.34
CA LEU A 894 18.54 11.81 46.89
C LEU A 894 18.35 10.34 47.23
N GLU A 895 17.73 10.11 48.38
CA GLU A 895 17.20 8.80 48.77
C GLU A 895 16.61 8.12 47.52
N ASN A 896 17.10 6.91 47.22
CA ASN A 896 16.49 5.99 46.27
C ASN A 896 15.03 5.76 46.70
N ASP A 897 14.11 6.56 46.15
CA ASP A 897 12.67 6.44 46.37
C ASP A 897 12.07 5.33 45.49
N ILE A 898 12.63 4.12 45.56
CA ILE A 898 12.16 3.01 44.72
C ILE A 898 11.09 2.22 45.48
N THR A 899 9.84 2.38 45.04
CA THR A 899 8.82 1.35 45.23
C THR A 899 9.12 0.21 44.26
N ARG A 900 9.42 -1.00 44.75
CA ARG A 900 9.72 -2.15 43.86
C ARG A 900 8.49 -3.02 43.70
N ILE A 901 7.97 -3.13 42.47
CA ILE A 901 6.86 -4.01 42.09
C ILE A 901 7.46 -5.18 41.31
N TYR A 902 7.22 -6.43 41.72
CA TYR A 902 7.69 -7.60 40.97
C TYR A 902 6.90 -8.86 41.29
N TYR A 903 6.91 -9.82 40.36
CA TYR A 903 6.36 -11.15 40.57
C TYR A 903 7.43 -12.12 41.07
N ASN A 904 7.19 -12.79 42.20
CA ASN A 904 8.06 -13.84 42.72
C ASN A 904 7.57 -15.20 42.27
N LYS A 905 8.23 -15.78 41.26
CA LYS A 905 7.90 -17.10 40.70
C LYS A 905 7.97 -18.28 41.68
N PHE A 906 8.69 -18.16 42.79
CA PHE A 906 8.82 -19.25 43.77
C PHE A 906 7.68 -19.25 44.79
N SER A 907 7.17 -18.06 45.13
CA SER A 907 6.01 -17.93 46.03
C SER A 907 4.69 -17.72 45.29
N GLU A 908 4.74 -17.50 43.97
CA GLU A 908 3.60 -17.17 43.11
C GLU A 908 2.84 -15.92 43.58
N GLU A 909 3.59 -14.95 44.11
CA GLU A 909 3.06 -13.70 44.66
C GLU A 909 3.60 -12.48 43.91
N LEU A 910 2.73 -11.51 43.64
CA LEU A 910 3.14 -10.15 43.31
C LEU A 910 3.53 -9.43 44.61
N ILE A 911 4.73 -8.87 44.66
CA ILE A 911 5.31 -8.18 45.82
C ILE A 911 5.49 -6.71 45.48
N ILE A 912 5.02 -5.84 46.37
CA ILE A 912 5.17 -4.38 46.30
C ILE A 912 5.90 -3.93 47.56
N ASN A 913 7.15 -3.49 47.41
CA ASN A 913 7.94 -2.94 48.52
C ASN A 913 7.83 -1.42 48.52
N PHE A 914 7.35 -0.84 49.61
CA PHE A 914 7.30 0.61 49.78
C PHE A 914 8.58 1.11 50.45
N SER A 915 9.16 2.20 49.93
CA SER A 915 10.25 2.89 50.60
C SER A 915 9.78 3.47 51.95
N GLN A 916 10.72 3.84 52.83
CA GLN A 916 10.36 4.45 54.12
C GLN A 916 9.59 5.76 53.97
N ARG A 917 9.78 6.48 52.85
CA ARG A 917 9.03 7.71 52.52
C ARG A 917 7.53 7.46 52.44
N PHE A 918 7.13 6.36 51.82
CA PHE A 918 5.73 6.00 51.61
C PHE A 918 5.09 5.25 52.79
N SER A 919 5.79 5.15 53.93
CA SER A 919 5.45 4.24 55.04
C SER A 919 4.13 4.51 55.79
N ASN A 920 3.33 5.48 55.35
CA ASN A 920 1.98 5.77 55.85
C ASN A 920 1.02 6.31 54.77
N GLU A 921 1.38 6.23 53.49
CA GLU A 921 0.55 6.72 52.38
C GLU A 921 -0.41 5.63 51.89
N SER A 922 -1.59 6.02 51.42
CA SER A 922 -2.55 5.07 50.83
C SER A 922 -2.44 5.08 49.31
N PHE A 923 -2.19 3.93 48.71
CA PHE A 923 -2.20 3.70 47.27
C PHE A 923 -3.39 2.84 46.87
N LEU A 924 -3.95 3.12 45.70
CA LEU A 924 -4.87 2.24 45.01
C LEU A 924 -4.05 1.36 44.04
N VAL A 925 -3.91 0.08 44.35
CA VAL A 925 -3.26 -0.88 43.46
C VAL A 925 -4.30 -1.39 42.47
N THR A 926 -4.02 -1.32 41.17
CA THR A 926 -4.83 -1.88 40.10
C THR A 926 -3.98 -2.86 39.29
N ILE A 927 -4.49 -4.07 39.06
CA ILE A 927 -3.85 -5.09 38.21
C ILE A 927 -4.70 -5.23 36.94
N ASN A 928 -4.09 -4.97 35.79
CA ASN A 928 -4.72 -5.10 34.48
C ASN A 928 -4.06 -6.25 33.70
N ASP A 929 -4.80 -6.94 32.83
CA ASP A 929 -4.17 -7.74 31.77
C ASP A 929 -3.61 -6.83 30.64
N ILE A 930 -2.97 -7.45 29.64
CA ILE A 930 -2.36 -6.74 28.51
C ILE A 930 -3.37 -5.96 27.67
N THR A 931 -4.65 -6.33 27.74
CA THR A 931 -5.75 -5.68 27.00
C THR A 931 -6.29 -4.46 27.75
N GLY A 932 -5.70 -4.11 28.90
CA GLY A 932 -6.13 -3.00 29.75
C GLY A 932 -7.33 -3.31 30.64
N ARG A 933 -7.82 -4.56 30.66
CA ARG A 933 -8.96 -4.94 31.50
C ARG A 933 -8.52 -5.05 32.96
N VAL A 934 -9.22 -4.33 33.84
CA VAL A 934 -8.99 -4.38 35.30
C VAL A 934 -9.41 -5.73 35.88
N LEU A 935 -8.47 -6.45 36.47
CA LEU A 935 -8.68 -7.75 37.11
C LEU A 935 -8.77 -7.65 38.63
N SER A 936 -8.06 -6.69 39.22
CA SER A 936 -8.06 -6.47 40.66
C SER A 936 -7.86 -4.99 40.97
N ARG A 937 -8.50 -4.54 42.05
CA ARG A 937 -8.34 -3.18 42.56
C ARG A 937 -8.46 -3.17 44.08
N GLN A 938 -7.40 -2.73 44.76
CA GLN A 938 -7.36 -2.75 46.22
C GLN A 938 -6.57 -1.55 46.77
N SER A 939 -7.11 -0.92 47.82
CA SER A 939 -6.39 0.11 48.57
C SER A 939 -5.44 -0.52 49.57
N VAL A 940 -4.21 -0.03 49.59
CA VAL A 940 -3.15 -0.45 50.52
C VAL A 940 -2.51 0.76 51.16
N THR A 941 -2.15 0.64 52.43
CA THR A 941 -1.27 1.62 53.07
C THR A 941 0.15 1.12 52.90
N GLY A 942 1.08 2.00 52.50
CA GLY A 942 2.49 1.70 52.32
C GLY A 942 3.09 1.16 53.59
N SER A 943 3.03 -0.16 53.77
CA SER A 943 3.80 -0.88 54.76
C SER A 943 5.06 -1.37 54.06
N LYS A 944 6.09 -1.77 54.80
CA LYS A 944 7.41 -2.14 54.23
C LYS A 944 7.32 -3.11 53.03
N GLU A 945 6.26 -3.93 52.97
CA GLU A 945 5.97 -4.86 51.87
C GLU A 945 4.47 -5.21 51.84
N VAL A 946 3.89 -5.30 50.63
CA VAL A 946 2.54 -5.81 50.36
C VAL A 946 2.63 -6.97 49.37
N ARG A 947 1.82 -8.00 49.59
CA ARG A 947 1.81 -9.23 48.78
C ARG A 947 0.43 -9.52 48.23
N TYR A 948 0.36 -9.92 46.97
CA TYR A 948 -0.84 -10.37 46.28
C TYR A 948 -0.63 -11.79 45.78
N ASN A 949 -1.51 -12.71 46.17
CA ASN A 949 -1.48 -14.07 45.65
C ASN A 949 -1.95 -14.05 44.19
N MET A 950 -1.10 -14.50 43.27
CA MET A 950 -1.39 -14.48 41.85
C MET A 950 -1.86 -15.84 41.28
N GLN A 951 -2.02 -16.87 42.11
CA GLN A 951 -2.45 -18.22 41.68
C GLN A 951 -3.83 -18.27 41.02
N ALA A 952 -4.67 -17.27 41.30
CA ALA A 952 -6.02 -17.18 40.73
C ALA A 952 -6.04 -16.52 39.33
N TYR A 953 -4.92 -15.97 38.86
CA TYR A 953 -4.80 -15.34 37.54
C TYR A 953 -4.13 -16.29 36.55
N HIS A 954 -4.44 -16.15 35.26
CA HIS A 954 -3.83 -16.98 34.21
C HIS A 954 -2.34 -16.64 34.02
N LYS A 955 -1.57 -17.56 33.44
CA LYS A 955 -0.21 -17.22 33.01
C LYS A 955 -0.27 -16.16 31.93
N GLY A 956 0.61 -15.18 31.98
CA GLY A 956 0.58 -14.05 31.05
C GLY A 956 1.17 -12.77 31.62
N VAL A 957 1.10 -11.71 30.84
CA VAL A 957 1.62 -10.38 31.18
C VAL A 957 0.51 -9.57 31.85
N TYR A 958 0.87 -8.84 32.90
CA TYR A 958 -0.02 -7.95 33.63
C TYR A 958 0.63 -6.60 33.86
N ILE A 959 -0.18 -5.54 33.86
CA ILE A 959 0.24 -4.19 34.21
C ILE A 959 -0.26 -3.88 35.62
N VAL A 960 0.65 -3.61 36.55
CA VAL A 960 0.33 -3.23 37.93
C VAL A 960 0.54 -1.74 38.09
N THR A 961 -0.53 -1.03 38.43
CA THR A 961 -0.51 0.42 38.67
C THR A 961 -0.78 0.73 40.13
N LEU A 962 0.01 1.62 40.72
CA LEU A 962 -0.20 2.21 42.04
C LEU A 962 -0.63 3.65 41.84
N SER A 963 -1.83 4.01 42.31
CA SER A 963 -2.31 5.40 42.23
C SER A 963 -2.48 6.01 43.62
N GLY A 964 -1.71 7.04 43.93
CA GLY A 964 -1.67 7.70 45.24
C GLY A 964 -1.38 9.20 45.11
N ALA A 965 -0.59 9.75 46.04
CA ALA A 965 -0.01 11.09 45.86
C ALA A 965 0.99 11.14 44.70
N GLU A 966 1.63 9.99 44.43
CA GLU A 966 2.45 9.70 43.27
C GLU A 966 1.94 8.42 42.59
N ASN A 967 2.16 8.30 41.28
CA ASN A 967 1.71 7.16 40.49
C ASN A 967 2.89 6.32 40.01
N PHE A 968 2.77 4.99 40.10
CA PHE A 968 3.78 4.05 39.61
C PHE A 968 3.09 2.99 38.74
N SER A 969 3.80 2.46 37.74
CA SER A 969 3.31 1.39 36.88
C SER A 969 4.45 0.43 36.57
N GLU A 970 4.18 -0.88 36.58
CA GLU A 970 5.17 -1.90 36.27
C GLU A 970 4.53 -3.05 35.48
N LYS A 971 5.26 -3.56 34.48
CA LYS A 971 4.88 -4.75 33.72
C LYS A 971 5.41 -5.98 34.46
N ILE A 972 4.53 -6.90 34.83
CA ILE A 972 4.92 -8.17 35.44
C ILE A 972 4.51 -9.34 34.53
N VAL A 973 5.37 -10.36 34.48
CA VAL A 973 5.07 -11.62 33.79
C VAL A 973 4.78 -12.69 34.84
N VAL A 974 3.58 -13.26 34.80
CA VAL A 974 3.18 -14.39 35.65
C VAL A 974 3.42 -15.67 34.86
N HIS A 975 4.37 -16.48 35.32
CA HIS A 975 4.88 -17.67 34.64
C HIS A 975 4.14 -18.97 34.96
#